data_AF-A0A971S2C3-F1
#
_entry.id   AF-A0A971S2C3-F1
#
_cell.length_a   1.000
_cell.length_b   1.000
_cell.length_c   1.000
_cell.angle_alpha   90.00
_cell.angle_beta   90.00
_cell.angle_gamma   90.00
#
_symmetry.space_group_name_H-M   'P 1'
#
loop_
_entity.id
_entity.type
_entity.pdbx_description
1 polymer ?
#
loop_
_entity_poly.entity_id
_entity_poly.type
_entity_poly.pdbx_seq_one_letter_code
_entity_poly.pdbx_strand_id
1 'polypeptide(L)'
;MKLKKPLCVIVIVALISLMLPGPSRGDDYEEYLSSKKFLENYVKGMKEAQSEAAGAIQAAAAATSGDPGPWRDLDKKINYYKQVVAANLPSMDVHVDAVFRYSPSERLPDIPVPPLIERELNTAKERHEQIDRAMKTIDMRIRDIDVRINKFNSAILKANANLFNDTIQDTIPDIPELLGEAGVAFFGGLGALVTMNPLFLAGATAAGAAVLAFNGMVNLYYNCDSLAKQTKVFTDMMKLLQERKRYFQELKDSLRPALDEMNLIIQALETGKKTIDGIREEVKKATDRWKEKAEGATKARAERQTAQALAAINNRQPIVFTQRYYGYYSYYYGMDPIPPINPSDYLPKVKSYMDRLESACRAVEDGGEPHTYMEIAWSLFKNIFEDRKAKVKAYEQGVENYQQASKVCRDAVNAASQRLSAALQAIRARRWESYEEWSRAWDAAYSAYRAAYQAAMNALKPHGAALREPYRNKIMGSLVYDLTMHYHYTCYYRIGDAVSFRTSQFWQLFNAIGNRFDEARTRALIAAEPIPATWTIKYWTENAKNLDADVEKAIRDGANPVQLKSSLLSTAETFRETGKTVKEAVKNYNREILQVYLAANAGKAELDRYLVNWGKLINHEGIGGHWIPSSYEERPSSYPGTPGDSGERLKYIDKMLKDCFFVYEPENVKAAQGADWEGIASRYTAKAQELDFYIDWINKYEHQRSVAAIRIDKIGKDITGRGLYEGRSENPQEVLKKEFSEQPWAGIASQADRYVPADQLKKFPWLTIGSTSIRQKLYAGQNILLNRLGAQAKYYMDARSSGGFMPVQPSIIDPLVTDWKALRSLCEQFDNLAKPIFDKIGNIPEQINKEAAPVMETYSKMPAISRNAVTDSHRRFLSGVSWLQSYLQGKAQWTMPITVPPNNHTTIQLDKLLVEYEPLLKKYRENEERQRRMMEEMRKQAEERERQERERERLEALQREKDELQSVKDLYRQFKSAYENRNEPLVMSFISDQWRAGDGTILNELSRYLRDSFKVFNQIKYDISNLRITKIDKGLFAANYDLKITGRIFEMNIKHEENSQVNEEVVIDERGRAKIIRTMTGRFWQVR
;
A
#
# COMPACT_ATOMS: atom_id res chain seq x y z
N MET A 1 -18.81 57.42 -76.49
CA MET A 1 -17.50 58.11 -76.55
C MET A 1 -16.91 58.18 -75.15
N LYS A 2 -15.72 57.59 -74.96
CA LYS A 2 -15.03 57.44 -73.67
C LYS A 2 -14.39 58.78 -73.27
N LEU A 3 -14.89 59.41 -72.19
CA LEU A 3 -14.23 60.54 -71.52
C LEU A 3 -13.14 60.00 -70.59
N LYS A 4 -11.90 60.44 -70.83
CA LYS A 4 -10.71 60.09 -70.05
C LYS A 4 -10.82 60.68 -68.63
N LYS A 5 -10.91 59.78 -67.65
CA LYS A 5 -10.89 60.00 -66.19
C LYS A 5 -9.50 60.22 -65.50
N PRO A 6 -8.32 60.36 -66.15
CA PRO A 6 -7.07 60.36 -65.38
C PRO A 6 -6.70 61.72 -64.77
N LEU A 7 -7.24 62.87 -65.21
CA LEU A 7 -6.75 64.17 -64.73
C LEU A 7 -7.21 64.53 -63.30
N CYS A 8 -8.43 64.15 -62.89
CA CYS A 8 -8.92 64.43 -61.52
C CYS A 8 -8.26 63.53 -60.47
N VAL A 9 -7.84 62.32 -60.85
CA VAL A 9 -7.14 61.39 -59.94
C VAL A 9 -5.69 61.84 -59.73
N ILE A 10 -5.02 62.37 -60.77
CA ILE A 10 -3.64 62.86 -60.65
C ILE A 10 -3.53 64.11 -59.77
N VAL A 11 -4.53 65.00 -59.77
CA VAL A 11 -4.52 66.22 -58.93
C VAL A 11 -4.86 65.93 -57.47
N ILE A 12 -5.77 64.99 -57.19
CA ILE A 12 -6.10 64.56 -55.82
C ILE A 12 -4.96 63.72 -55.22
N VAL A 13 -4.33 62.85 -56.02
CA VAL A 13 -3.13 62.11 -55.60
C VAL A 13 -1.96 63.06 -55.38
N ALA A 14 -1.76 64.11 -56.19
CA ALA A 14 -0.71 65.10 -55.97
C ALA A 14 -0.93 65.96 -54.69
N LEU A 15 -2.18 66.33 -54.37
CA LEU A 15 -2.50 67.10 -53.16
C LEU A 15 -2.44 66.26 -51.88
N ILE A 16 -2.77 64.96 -51.94
CA ILE A 16 -2.55 64.01 -50.83
C ILE A 16 -1.05 63.70 -50.67
N SER A 17 -0.30 63.65 -51.77
CA SER A 17 1.16 63.44 -51.76
C SER A 17 1.94 64.67 -51.28
N LEU A 18 1.35 65.87 -51.31
CA LEU A 18 1.95 67.12 -50.81
C LEU A 18 1.66 67.40 -49.33
N MET A 19 0.69 66.70 -48.72
CA MET A 19 0.42 66.76 -47.27
C MET A 19 1.16 65.68 -46.47
N LEU A 20 1.84 64.76 -47.15
CA LEU A 20 2.79 63.82 -46.56
C LEU A 20 4.21 64.30 -46.91
N PRO A 21 5.17 64.30 -45.98
CA PRO A 21 6.54 64.65 -46.31
C PRO A 21 7.13 63.60 -47.27
N GLY A 22 7.24 63.99 -48.54
CA GLY A 22 8.34 63.67 -49.47
C GLY A 22 8.60 62.22 -49.93
N PRO A 23 9.29 62.03 -51.07
CA PRO A 23 9.37 60.80 -51.82
C PRO A 23 10.57 59.93 -51.37
N SER A 24 10.35 58.98 -50.46
CA SER A 24 11.26 57.83 -50.27
C SER A 24 10.54 56.54 -49.89
N ARG A 25 9.20 56.55 -49.82
CA ARG A 25 8.40 55.47 -49.24
C ARG A 25 8.28 54.20 -50.08
N GLY A 26 8.60 54.23 -51.37
CA GLY A 26 8.49 53.04 -52.24
C GLY A 26 9.50 51.97 -51.84
N ASP A 27 10.78 52.33 -51.93
CA ASP A 27 11.89 51.41 -51.69
C ASP A 27 11.99 50.98 -50.21
N ASP A 28 11.79 51.91 -49.26
CA ASP A 28 11.80 51.63 -47.82
C ASP A 28 10.65 50.68 -47.40
N TYR A 29 9.49 50.75 -48.06
CA TYR A 29 8.35 49.88 -47.76
C TYR A 29 8.52 48.47 -48.37
N GLU A 30 9.11 48.37 -49.55
CA GLU A 30 9.47 47.08 -50.16
C GLU A 30 10.59 46.37 -49.36
N GLU A 31 11.60 47.11 -48.89
CA GLU A 31 12.65 46.59 -47.98
C GLU A 31 12.04 46.12 -46.64
N TYR A 32 11.06 46.86 -46.10
CA TYR A 32 10.31 46.46 -44.90
C TYR A 32 9.52 45.15 -45.11
N LEU A 33 8.70 45.06 -46.15
CA LEU A 33 7.87 43.88 -46.42
C LEU A 33 8.73 42.64 -46.71
N SER A 34 9.81 42.81 -47.47
CA SER A 34 10.75 41.72 -47.76
C SER A 34 11.47 41.26 -46.50
N SER A 35 11.98 42.18 -45.68
CA SER A 35 12.66 41.86 -44.41
C SER A 35 11.73 41.16 -43.41
N LYS A 36 10.46 41.59 -43.31
CA LYS A 36 9.46 40.90 -42.49
C LYS A 36 9.26 39.45 -42.93
N LYS A 37 9.12 39.22 -44.24
CA LYS A 37 8.98 37.87 -44.81
C LYS A 37 10.22 37.01 -44.57
N PHE A 38 11.43 37.59 -44.62
CA PHE A 38 12.66 36.90 -44.27
C PHE A 38 12.67 36.45 -42.80
N LEU A 39 12.31 37.34 -41.87
CA LEU A 39 12.21 37.00 -40.45
C LEU A 39 11.22 35.86 -40.18
N GLU A 40 10.04 35.90 -40.82
CA GLU A 40 9.05 34.82 -40.74
C GLU A 40 9.62 33.48 -41.25
N ASN A 41 10.35 33.50 -42.38
CA ASN A 41 10.97 32.31 -42.94
C ASN A 41 12.09 31.75 -42.05
N TYR A 42 12.95 32.60 -41.48
CA TYR A 42 13.99 32.16 -40.54
C TYR A 42 13.39 31.51 -39.29
N VAL A 43 12.34 32.13 -38.72
CA VAL A 43 11.63 31.56 -37.57
C VAL A 43 10.92 30.26 -37.94
N LYS A 44 10.36 30.15 -39.14
CA LYS A 44 9.76 28.90 -39.63
C LYS A 44 10.80 27.76 -39.67
N GLY A 45 11.98 28.00 -40.24
CA GLY A 45 13.06 27.00 -40.27
C GLY A 45 13.54 26.61 -38.85
N MET A 46 13.61 27.58 -37.94
CA MET A 46 13.89 27.31 -36.53
C MET A 46 12.77 26.50 -35.83
N LYS A 47 11.50 26.71 -36.17
CA LYS A 47 10.38 25.94 -35.63
C LYS A 47 10.42 24.48 -36.10
N GLU A 48 10.75 24.25 -37.37
CA GLU A 48 10.92 22.89 -37.92
C GLU A 48 12.05 22.16 -37.18
N ALA A 49 13.23 22.77 -37.07
CA ALA A 49 14.36 22.20 -36.34
C ALA A 49 14.08 22.02 -34.82
N GLN A 50 13.36 22.95 -34.19
CA GLN A 50 12.93 22.82 -32.79
C GLN A 50 11.94 21.68 -32.60
N SER A 51 11.01 21.48 -33.54
CA SER A 51 10.06 20.36 -33.52
C SER A 51 10.78 19.03 -33.67
N GLU A 52 11.82 18.95 -34.48
CA GLU A 52 12.66 17.75 -34.57
C GLU A 52 13.39 17.48 -33.25
N ALA A 53 13.95 18.51 -32.61
CA ALA A 53 14.59 18.37 -31.30
C ALA A 53 13.57 17.94 -30.21
N ALA A 54 12.37 18.52 -30.21
CA ALA A 54 11.29 18.13 -29.30
C ALA A 54 10.80 16.70 -29.52
N GLY A 55 10.67 16.28 -30.79
CA GLY A 55 10.34 14.91 -31.16
C GLY A 55 11.43 13.93 -30.71
N ALA A 56 12.70 14.29 -30.83
CA ALA A 56 13.81 13.47 -30.35
C ALA A 56 13.81 13.35 -28.81
N ILE A 57 13.46 14.42 -28.08
CA ILE A 57 13.28 14.38 -26.61
C ILE A 57 12.16 13.39 -26.23
N GLN A 58 11.02 13.44 -26.92
CA GLN A 58 9.91 12.52 -26.66
C GLN A 58 10.24 11.08 -27.04
N ALA A 59 10.88 10.85 -28.18
CA ALA A 59 11.29 9.52 -28.63
C ALA A 59 12.31 8.90 -27.67
N ALA A 60 13.26 9.71 -27.18
CA ALA A 60 14.20 9.34 -26.15
C ALA A 60 13.46 8.97 -24.84
N ALA A 61 12.51 9.80 -24.38
CA ALA A 61 11.70 9.52 -23.19
C ALA A 61 10.88 8.22 -23.29
N ALA A 62 10.42 7.87 -24.50
CA ALA A 62 9.62 6.68 -24.77
C ALA A 62 10.44 5.40 -25.00
N ALA A 63 11.76 5.50 -25.18
CA ALA A 63 12.60 4.36 -25.46
C ALA A 63 12.71 3.41 -24.24
N THR A 64 12.49 2.12 -24.48
CA THR A 64 12.77 1.04 -23.52
C THR A 64 14.27 0.72 -23.51
N SER A 65 14.79 0.15 -22.41
CA SER A 65 16.20 -0.27 -22.31
C SER A 65 16.60 -1.20 -23.46
N GLY A 66 17.72 -0.92 -24.13
CA GLY A 66 18.33 -1.76 -25.17
C GLY A 66 18.45 -1.12 -26.56
N ASP A 67 17.89 0.08 -26.80
CA ASP A 67 18.00 0.79 -28.08
C ASP A 67 18.74 2.14 -27.91
N PRO A 68 20.03 2.23 -28.28
CA PRO A 68 20.79 3.48 -28.21
C PRO A 68 20.44 4.47 -29.34
N GLY A 69 19.62 4.08 -30.32
CA GLY A 69 19.24 4.89 -31.47
C GLY A 69 18.57 6.22 -31.09
N PRO A 70 17.46 6.20 -30.33
CA PRO A 70 16.74 7.41 -29.90
C PRO A 70 17.62 8.42 -29.14
N TRP A 71 18.56 7.94 -28.33
CA TRP A 71 19.47 8.78 -27.53
C TRP A 71 20.60 9.38 -28.35
N ARG A 72 21.11 8.66 -29.36
CA ARG A 72 22.07 9.23 -30.33
C ARG A 72 21.42 10.27 -31.24
N ASP A 73 20.17 10.04 -31.62
CA ASP A 73 19.43 11.02 -32.43
C ASP A 73 19.11 12.28 -31.60
N LEU A 74 18.87 12.17 -30.30
CA LEU A 74 18.68 13.31 -29.40
C LEU A 74 19.84 14.33 -29.49
N ASP A 75 21.08 13.90 -29.29
CA ASP A 75 22.24 14.80 -29.35
C ASP A 75 22.41 15.40 -30.74
N LYS A 76 22.22 14.59 -31.80
CA LYS A 76 22.27 15.06 -33.19
C LYS A 76 21.22 16.13 -33.48
N LYS A 77 19.97 15.93 -33.06
CA LYS A 77 18.84 16.84 -33.33
C LYS A 77 18.92 18.12 -32.52
N ILE A 78 19.36 18.05 -31.25
CA ILE A 78 19.62 19.24 -30.43
C ILE A 78 20.77 20.07 -31.02
N ASN A 79 21.87 19.42 -31.42
CA ASN A 79 23.00 20.11 -32.05
C ASN A 79 22.65 20.68 -33.42
N TYR A 80 21.83 19.98 -34.21
CA TYR A 80 21.29 20.52 -35.46
C TYR A 80 20.49 21.79 -35.21
N TYR A 81 19.57 21.77 -34.24
CA TYR A 81 18.82 22.97 -33.88
C TYR A 81 19.73 24.11 -33.39
N LYS A 82 20.77 23.81 -32.58
CA LYS A 82 21.80 24.80 -32.20
C LYS A 82 22.45 25.45 -33.43
N GLN A 83 22.84 24.66 -34.42
CA GLN A 83 23.46 25.15 -35.65
C GLN A 83 22.49 26.02 -36.47
N VAL A 84 21.23 25.62 -36.57
CA VAL A 84 20.17 26.40 -37.25
C VAL A 84 19.98 27.76 -36.56
N VAL A 85 19.94 27.79 -35.23
CA VAL A 85 19.85 29.06 -34.46
C VAL A 85 21.09 29.92 -34.69
N ALA A 86 22.29 29.36 -34.57
CA ALA A 86 23.55 30.08 -34.74
C ALA A 86 23.73 30.64 -36.17
N ALA A 87 23.23 29.94 -37.20
CA ALA A 87 23.28 30.39 -38.59
C ALA A 87 22.26 31.51 -38.90
N ASN A 88 21.06 31.42 -38.31
CA ASN A 88 19.96 32.32 -38.64
C ASN A 88 19.96 33.61 -37.80
N LEU A 89 20.38 33.56 -36.53
CA LEU A 89 20.36 34.72 -35.63
C LEU A 89 21.10 35.96 -36.20
N PRO A 90 22.34 35.85 -36.74
CA PRO A 90 23.02 37.00 -37.34
C PRO A 90 22.29 37.57 -38.56
N SER A 91 21.68 36.70 -39.38
CA SER A 91 20.93 37.12 -40.57
C SER A 91 19.63 37.83 -40.19
N MET A 92 18.94 37.34 -39.15
CA MET A 92 17.77 38.01 -38.60
C MET A 92 18.12 39.42 -38.10
N ASP A 93 19.28 39.59 -37.45
CA ASP A 93 19.70 40.88 -36.90
C ASP A 93 19.74 42.01 -37.95
N VAL A 94 20.14 41.67 -39.19
CA VAL A 94 20.17 42.60 -40.33
C VAL A 94 18.76 42.99 -40.77
N HIS A 95 17.84 42.03 -40.86
CA HIS A 95 16.46 42.28 -41.25
C HIS A 95 15.64 43.00 -40.17
N VAL A 96 15.98 42.78 -38.89
CA VAL A 96 15.39 43.50 -37.77
C VAL A 96 15.66 45.01 -37.89
N ASP A 97 16.88 45.41 -38.28
CA ASP A 97 17.20 46.82 -38.50
C ASP A 97 16.36 47.45 -39.62
N ALA A 98 16.14 46.73 -40.73
CA ALA A 98 15.26 47.19 -41.81
C ALA A 98 13.80 47.32 -41.35
N VAL A 99 13.30 46.32 -40.60
CA VAL A 99 11.94 46.34 -40.06
C VAL A 99 11.73 47.52 -39.11
N PHE A 100 12.62 47.71 -38.14
CA PHE A 100 12.49 48.78 -37.16
C PHE A 100 12.74 50.18 -37.75
N ARG A 101 13.57 50.32 -38.80
CA ARG A 101 13.71 51.59 -39.52
C ARG A 101 12.37 52.10 -40.08
N TYR A 102 11.50 51.19 -40.54
CA TYR A 102 10.17 51.51 -41.05
C TYR A 102 9.09 51.50 -39.96
N SER A 103 9.01 50.44 -39.15
CA SER A 103 8.00 50.22 -38.10
C SER A 103 8.68 49.84 -36.77
N PRO A 104 9.12 50.83 -35.96
CA PRO A 104 9.80 50.55 -34.69
C PRO A 104 8.95 49.79 -33.67
N SER A 105 7.61 49.86 -33.79
CA SER A 105 6.66 49.14 -32.94
C SER A 105 6.32 47.73 -33.42
N GLU A 106 6.90 47.29 -34.55
CA GLU A 106 6.61 45.98 -35.12
C GLU A 106 6.88 44.87 -34.11
N ARG A 107 5.95 43.93 -33.97
CA ARG A 107 6.16 42.74 -33.18
C ARG A 107 7.02 41.77 -33.98
N LEU A 108 8.23 41.50 -33.50
CA LEU A 108 9.09 40.47 -34.07
C LEU A 108 8.53 39.07 -33.80
N PRO A 109 8.75 38.10 -34.70
CA PRO A 109 8.32 36.72 -34.49
C PRO A 109 9.10 36.07 -33.34
N ASP A 110 8.38 35.33 -32.49
CA ASP A 110 8.96 34.64 -31.34
C ASP A 110 9.90 33.51 -31.82
N ILE A 111 11.14 33.50 -31.31
CA ILE A 111 12.10 32.43 -31.59
C ILE A 111 11.69 31.20 -30.76
N PRO A 112 11.36 30.06 -31.39
CA PRO A 112 10.96 28.86 -30.66
C PRO A 112 12.15 28.33 -29.87
N VAL A 113 11.92 27.76 -28.69
CA VAL A 113 12.99 27.17 -27.86
C VAL A 113 12.61 25.73 -27.49
N PRO A 114 13.56 24.77 -27.48
CA PRO A 114 13.26 23.38 -27.15
C PRO A 114 12.69 23.21 -25.72
N PRO A 115 11.83 22.20 -25.51
CA PRO A 115 11.32 21.87 -24.19
C PRO A 115 12.44 21.43 -23.24
N LEU A 116 12.17 21.50 -21.93
CA LEU A 116 13.10 21.06 -20.89
C LEU A 116 13.28 19.53 -20.93
N ILE A 117 14.49 19.06 -20.60
CA ILE A 117 14.90 17.64 -20.58
C ILE A 117 15.02 17.10 -19.14
N GLU A 118 14.80 17.95 -18.12
CA GLU A 118 15.08 17.62 -16.73
C GLU A 118 14.22 16.47 -16.18
N ARG A 119 12.98 16.33 -16.66
CA ARG A 119 12.11 15.20 -16.31
C ARG A 119 12.70 13.88 -16.77
N GLU A 120 13.13 13.82 -18.03
CA GLU A 120 13.73 12.66 -18.67
C GLU A 120 15.06 12.30 -18.01
N LEU A 121 15.87 13.31 -17.67
CA LEU A 121 17.12 13.14 -16.93
C LEU A 121 16.88 12.56 -15.52
N ASN A 122 15.88 13.07 -14.79
CA ASN A 122 15.53 12.55 -13.47
C ASN A 122 15.01 11.11 -13.57
N THR A 123 14.14 10.84 -14.54
CA THR A 123 13.63 9.47 -14.81
C THR A 123 14.78 8.50 -15.11
N ALA A 124 15.76 8.91 -15.92
CA ALA A 124 16.94 8.10 -16.21
C ALA A 124 17.81 7.86 -14.97
N LYS A 125 18.01 8.87 -14.11
CA LYS A 125 18.73 8.74 -12.83
C LYS A 125 18.01 7.80 -11.86
N GLU A 126 16.69 7.91 -11.73
CA GLU A 126 15.88 7.00 -10.91
C GLU A 126 15.96 5.55 -11.41
N ARG A 127 15.85 5.33 -12.73
CA ARG A 127 16.02 4.00 -13.32
C ARG A 127 17.42 3.43 -13.09
N HIS A 128 18.46 4.25 -13.24
CA HIS A 128 19.83 3.85 -12.92
C HIS A 128 19.96 3.40 -11.46
N GLU A 129 19.42 4.18 -10.51
CA GLU A 129 19.43 3.79 -9.10
C GLU A 129 18.66 2.51 -8.81
N GLN A 130 17.53 2.27 -9.48
CA GLN A 130 16.76 1.03 -9.32
C GLN A 130 17.56 -0.20 -9.78
N ILE A 131 18.25 -0.10 -10.92
CA ILE A 131 19.13 -1.17 -11.43
C ILE A 131 20.32 -1.39 -10.48
N ASP A 132 20.95 -0.32 -9.99
CA ASP A 132 22.08 -0.41 -9.04
C ASP A 132 21.65 -1.05 -7.70
N ARG A 133 20.48 -0.68 -7.17
CA ARG A 133 19.90 -1.32 -5.97
C ARG A 133 19.66 -2.81 -6.20
N ALA A 134 19.10 -3.20 -7.33
CA ALA A 134 18.88 -4.61 -7.66
C ALA A 134 20.20 -5.39 -7.75
N MET A 135 21.23 -4.83 -8.37
CA MET A 135 22.56 -5.44 -8.43
C MET A 135 23.18 -5.62 -7.04
N LYS A 136 23.07 -4.62 -6.15
CA LYS A 136 23.52 -4.72 -4.75
C LYS A 136 22.80 -5.84 -4.00
N THR A 137 21.50 -5.99 -4.20
CA THR A 137 20.70 -7.07 -3.61
C THR A 137 21.14 -8.44 -4.11
N ILE A 138 21.38 -8.59 -5.42
CA ILE A 138 21.93 -9.83 -6.00
C ILE A 138 23.32 -10.15 -5.40
N ASP A 139 24.18 -9.14 -5.22
CA ASP A 139 25.50 -9.30 -4.60
C ASP A 139 25.46 -9.74 -3.13
N MET A 140 24.48 -9.26 -2.37
CA MET A 140 24.26 -9.74 -1.00
C MET A 140 23.85 -11.22 -1.00
N ARG A 141 23.01 -11.65 -1.95
CA ARG A 141 22.58 -13.05 -2.09
C ARG A 141 23.70 -13.98 -2.53
N ILE A 142 24.56 -13.56 -3.46
CA ILE A 142 25.75 -14.32 -3.85
C ILE A 142 26.66 -14.55 -2.63
N ARG A 143 26.89 -13.50 -1.82
CA ARG A 143 27.69 -13.59 -0.59
C ARG A 143 27.11 -14.56 0.43
N ASP A 144 25.80 -14.54 0.64
CA ASP A 144 25.12 -15.45 1.57
C ASP A 144 25.21 -16.91 1.09
N ILE A 145 25.03 -17.17 -0.21
CA ILE A 145 25.26 -18.50 -0.79
C ILE A 145 26.72 -18.96 -0.60
N ASP A 146 27.70 -18.05 -0.74
CA ASP A 146 29.11 -18.36 -0.52
C ASP A 146 29.41 -18.75 0.93
N VAL A 147 28.84 -18.02 1.91
CA VAL A 147 28.94 -18.38 3.33
C VAL A 147 28.40 -19.80 3.56
N ARG A 148 27.29 -20.16 2.91
CA ARG A 148 26.67 -21.49 3.02
C ARG A 148 27.53 -22.58 2.36
N ILE A 149 28.02 -22.37 1.14
CA ILE A 149 28.93 -23.31 0.46
C ILE A 149 30.18 -23.58 1.32
N ASN A 150 30.75 -22.55 1.94
CA ASN A 150 31.91 -22.70 2.82
C ASN A 150 31.60 -23.53 4.07
N LYS A 151 30.40 -23.36 4.67
CA LYS A 151 29.94 -24.22 5.77
C LYS A 151 29.80 -25.68 5.32
N PHE A 152 29.18 -25.95 4.17
CA PHE A 152 29.05 -27.30 3.60
C PHE A 152 30.43 -27.95 3.33
N ASN A 153 31.37 -27.21 2.74
CA ASN A 153 32.75 -27.67 2.50
C ASN A 153 33.45 -28.05 3.82
N SER A 154 33.31 -27.23 4.86
CA SER A 154 33.88 -27.51 6.18
C SER A 154 33.29 -28.79 6.81
N ALA A 155 32.00 -29.04 6.61
CA ALA A 155 31.30 -30.23 7.12
C ALA A 155 31.78 -31.51 6.41
N ILE A 156 31.94 -31.47 5.08
CA ILE A 156 32.43 -32.59 4.27
C ILE A 156 33.89 -32.93 4.64
N LEU A 157 34.73 -31.91 4.84
CA LEU A 157 36.11 -32.11 5.28
C LEU A 157 36.20 -32.74 6.68
N LYS A 158 35.35 -32.32 7.63
CA LYS A 158 35.26 -32.93 8.96
C LYS A 158 34.78 -34.38 8.90
N ALA A 159 33.78 -34.69 8.06
CA ALA A 159 33.26 -36.04 7.89
C ALA A 159 34.28 -37.01 7.27
N ASN A 160 35.13 -36.54 6.36
CA ASN A 160 36.19 -37.35 5.73
C ASN A 160 37.41 -37.59 6.64
N ALA A 161 37.57 -36.83 7.73
CA ALA A 161 38.73 -36.91 8.62
C ALA A 161 38.58 -37.91 9.79
N ASN A 162 37.48 -38.68 9.88
CA ASN A 162 37.20 -39.64 10.96
C ASN A 162 37.26 -39.06 12.40
N LEU A 163 37.14 -37.74 12.57
CA LEU A 163 37.07 -37.08 13.88
C LEU A 163 35.62 -37.10 14.40
N PHE A 164 35.13 -38.29 14.78
CA PHE A 164 33.77 -38.45 15.29
C PHE A 164 33.70 -38.26 16.81
N ASN A 165 33.35 -37.04 17.22
CA ASN A 165 32.61 -36.82 18.47
C ASN A 165 31.68 -35.58 18.45
N ASP A 166 31.73 -34.73 17.41
CA ASP A 166 30.72 -33.69 17.19
C ASP A 166 29.85 -34.08 16.00
N THR A 167 28.58 -34.35 16.26
CA THR A 167 27.59 -34.79 15.29
C THR A 167 27.42 -33.81 14.13
N ILE A 168 27.42 -34.33 12.89
CA ILE A 168 27.16 -33.59 11.64
C ILE A 168 25.86 -32.74 11.69
N GLN A 169 24.95 -33.05 12.63
CA GLN A 169 23.71 -32.30 12.93
C GLN A 169 23.91 -30.83 13.29
N ASP A 170 25.06 -30.41 13.85
CA ASP A 170 25.32 -29.00 14.20
C ASP A 170 25.68 -28.12 12.98
N THR A 171 25.78 -28.72 11.79
CA THR A 171 26.25 -28.04 10.57
C THR A 171 25.14 -27.66 9.59
N ILE A 172 23.90 -28.04 9.86
CA ILE A 172 22.74 -27.72 9.02
C ILE A 172 22.06 -26.47 9.58
N PRO A 173 21.93 -25.38 8.80
CA PRO A 173 21.25 -24.18 9.26
C PRO A 173 19.77 -24.45 9.56
N ASP A 174 19.22 -23.67 10.49
CA ASP A 174 17.81 -23.71 10.86
C ASP A 174 16.93 -23.53 9.61
N ILE A 175 16.13 -24.56 9.31
CA ILE A 175 15.23 -24.65 8.14
C ILE A 175 14.32 -23.41 7.94
N PRO A 176 13.90 -22.67 8.99
CA PRO A 176 13.09 -21.46 8.84
C PRO A 176 13.77 -20.30 8.09
N GLU A 177 15.09 -20.13 8.19
CA GLU A 177 15.83 -19.07 7.46
C GLU A 177 15.76 -19.27 5.93
N LEU A 178 15.74 -20.52 5.46
CA LEU A 178 15.65 -20.87 4.04
C LEU A 178 14.26 -20.68 3.42
N LEU A 179 13.20 -20.78 4.23
CA LEU A 179 11.81 -20.61 3.80
C LEU A 179 11.41 -19.12 3.70
N GLY A 180 11.99 -18.26 4.55
CA GLY A 180 11.74 -16.81 4.51
C GLY A 180 12.31 -16.12 3.26
N GLU A 181 13.38 -16.65 2.68
CA GLU A 181 14.07 -16.04 1.54
C GLU A 181 13.34 -16.19 0.20
N ALA A 182 12.51 -17.24 0.04
CA ALA A 182 11.75 -17.46 -1.18
C ALA A 182 10.62 -16.44 -1.37
N GLY A 183 9.99 -16.01 -0.26
CA GLY A 183 8.97 -14.95 -0.28
C GLY A 183 9.56 -13.56 -0.57
N VAL A 184 10.75 -13.28 -0.03
CA VAL A 184 11.46 -12.00 -0.23
C VAL A 184 11.99 -11.86 -1.66
N ALA A 185 12.43 -12.95 -2.29
CA ALA A 185 12.88 -12.93 -3.69
C ALA A 185 11.76 -12.65 -4.71
N PHE A 186 10.51 -13.02 -4.41
CA PHE A 186 9.36 -12.79 -5.29
C PHE A 186 8.72 -11.41 -5.07
N PHE A 187 8.75 -10.87 -3.84
CA PHE A 187 8.00 -9.66 -3.47
C PHE A 187 8.83 -8.45 -3.02
N GLY A 188 10.12 -8.60 -2.67
CA GLY A 188 10.89 -7.56 -1.95
C GLY A 188 11.88 -6.71 -2.77
N GLY A 189 11.94 -6.85 -4.09
CA GLY A 189 12.83 -5.99 -4.91
C GLY A 189 13.03 -6.43 -6.36
N LEU A 190 12.90 -7.74 -6.64
CA LEU A 190 12.95 -8.28 -8.01
C LEU A 190 11.61 -8.14 -8.75
N GLY A 191 10.49 -7.98 -8.05
CA GLY A 191 9.16 -7.82 -8.65
C GLY A 191 9.04 -6.61 -9.60
N ALA A 192 9.82 -5.55 -9.37
CA ALA A 192 9.90 -4.39 -10.25
C ALA A 192 10.71 -4.65 -11.56
N LEU A 193 11.60 -5.65 -11.57
CA LEU A 193 12.35 -6.07 -12.75
C LEU A 193 11.57 -7.05 -13.64
N VAL A 194 10.61 -7.76 -13.06
CA VAL A 194 9.73 -8.71 -13.77
C VAL A 194 8.89 -8.02 -14.85
N THR A 195 8.57 -6.73 -14.69
CA THR A 195 7.85 -5.94 -15.69
C THR A 195 8.72 -5.44 -16.84
N MET A 196 10.04 -5.62 -16.79
CA MET A 196 10.99 -5.03 -17.76
C MET A 196 11.55 -6.04 -18.78
N ASN A 197 11.54 -7.36 -18.53
CA ASN A 197 12.03 -8.35 -19.50
C ASN A 197 11.50 -9.80 -19.20
N PRO A 198 11.00 -10.53 -20.21
CA PRO A 198 10.46 -11.90 -20.04
C PRO A 198 11.47 -12.98 -19.60
N LEU A 199 12.79 -12.76 -19.73
CA LEU A 199 13.80 -13.67 -19.19
C LEU A 199 13.74 -13.79 -17.65
N PHE A 200 13.25 -12.75 -16.94
CA PHE A 200 13.12 -12.76 -15.48
C PHE A 200 11.95 -13.62 -14.99
N LEU A 201 10.90 -13.79 -15.82
CA LEU A 201 9.73 -14.62 -15.50
C LEU A 201 10.08 -16.12 -15.43
N ALA A 202 10.96 -16.57 -16.33
CA ALA A 202 11.45 -17.94 -16.40
C ALA A 202 12.47 -18.25 -15.29
N GLY A 203 13.29 -17.27 -14.90
CA GLY A 203 14.26 -17.42 -13.82
C GLY A 203 13.63 -17.46 -12.41
N ALA A 204 12.56 -16.69 -12.17
CA ALA A 204 11.83 -16.71 -10.90
C ALA A 204 11.08 -18.04 -10.66
N THR A 205 10.56 -18.66 -11.72
CA THR A 205 9.95 -20.00 -11.65
C THR A 205 11.01 -21.09 -11.42
N ALA A 206 12.19 -20.98 -12.04
CA ALA A 206 13.31 -21.89 -11.82
C ALA A 206 13.89 -21.79 -10.40
N ALA A 207 14.01 -20.58 -9.83
CA ALA A 207 14.48 -20.37 -8.46
C ALA A 207 13.48 -20.93 -7.42
N GLY A 208 12.16 -20.79 -7.65
CA GLY A 208 11.13 -21.42 -6.83
C GLY A 208 11.15 -22.94 -6.89
N ALA A 209 11.40 -23.51 -8.08
CA ALA A 209 11.56 -24.96 -8.26
C ALA A 209 12.84 -25.51 -7.58
N ALA A 210 13.94 -24.76 -7.61
CA ALA A 210 15.19 -25.13 -6.94
C ALA A 210 15.06 -25.15 -5.41
N VAL A 211 14.25 -24.25 -4.82
CA VAL A 211 13.93 -24.26 -3.38
C VAL A 211 13.14 -25.50 -2.99
N LEU A 212 12.15 -25.90 -3.81
CA LEU A 212 11.38 -27.12 -3.61
C LEU A 212 12.26 -28.37 -3.74
N ALA A 213 13.18 -28.39 -4.71
CA ALA A 213 14.16 -29.46 -4.88
C ALA A 213 15.15 -29.54 -3.69
N PHE A 214 15.62 -28.39 -3.18
CA PHE A 214 16.50 -28.33 -2.01
C PHE A 214 15.79 -28.86 -0.76
N ASN A 215 14.53 -28.49 -0.53
CA ASN A 215 13.70 -29.04 0.56
C ASN A 215 13.48 -30.56 0.41
N GLY A 216 13.29 -31.04 -0.83
CA GLY A 216 13.24 -32.47 -1.12
C GLY A 216 14.53 -33.20 -0.74
N MET A 217 15.69 -32.60 -1.01
CA MET A 217 16.99 -33.14 -0.63
C MET A 217 17.26 -33.07 0.87
N VAL A 218 16.79 -32.04 1.59
CA VAL A 218 16.86 -31.99 3.07
C VAL A 218 16.09 -33.14 3.69
N ASN A 219 14.88 -33.39 3.20
CA ASN A 219 14.10 -34.54 3.63
C ASN A 219 14.78 -35.87 3.26
N LEU A 220 15.42 -35.96 2.09
CA LEU A 220 16.17 -37.15 1.68
C LEU A 220 17.38 -37.40 2.60
N TYR A 221 18.08 -36.35 3.01
CA TYR A 221 19.23 -36.42 3.91
C TYR A 221 18.86 -37.02 5.26
N TYR A 222 17.79 -36.53 5.90
CA TYR A 222 17.31 -37.05 7.18
C TYR A 222 16.73 -38.47 7.10
N ASN A 223 16.40 -38.93 5.89
CA ASN A 223 15.88 -40.28 5.64
C ASN A 223 16.94 -41.28 5.16
N CYS A 224 18.20 -40.87 4.99
CA CYS A 224 19.27 -41.76 4.57
C CYS A 224 19.71 -42.71 5.70
N ASP A 225 19.86 -43.98 5.34
CA ASP A 225 20.16 -45.15 6.16
C ASP A 225 21.68 -45.44 6.29
N SER A 226 22.53 -44.64 5.65
CA SER A 226 24.00 -44.75 5.79
C SER A 226 24.71 -43.41 5.61
N LEU A 227 25.89 -43.30 6.24
CA LEU A 227 26.75 -42.12 6.15
C LEU A 227 27.16 -41.81 4.70
N ALA A 228 27.44 -42.83 3.89
CA ALA A 228 27.78 -42.66 2.48
C ALA A 228 26.64 -42.04 1.65
N LYS A 229 25.39 -42.40 1.93
CA LYS A 229 24.21 -41.78 1.30
C LYS A 229 23.99 -40.35 1.81
N GLN A 230 24.20 -40.10 3.11
CA GLN A 230 24.14 -38.75 3.68
C GLN A 230 25.17 -37.79 3.07
N THR A 231 26.43 -38.24 2.91
CA THR A 231 27.50 -37.46 2.25
C THR A 231 27.18 -37.18 0.79
N LYS A 232 26.56 -38.16 0.09
CA LYS A 232 26.09 -37.97 -1.30
C LYS A 232 25.00 -36.90 -1.39
N VAL A 233 23.97 -36.95 -0.54
CA VAL A 233 22.91 -35.92 -0.50
C VAL A 233 23.47 -34.54 -0.12
N PHE A 234 24.46 -34.48 0.79
CA PHE A 234 25.19 -33.24 1.12
C PHE A 234 25.94 -32.66 -0.09
N THR A 235 26.57 -33.54 -0.89
CA THR A 235 27.26 -33.14 -2.12
C THR A 235 26.28 -32.62 -3.17
N ASP A 236 25.11 -33.27 -3.29
CA ASP A 236 24.04 -32.85 -4.22
C ASP A 236 23.42 -31.49 -3.80
N MET A 237 23.23 -31.24 -2.51
CA MET A 237 22.84 -29.93 -1.99
C MET A 237 23.85 -28.83 -2.30
N MET A 238 25.15 -29.12 -2.09
CA MET A 238 26.21 -28.17 -2.40
C MET A 238 26.25 -27.84 -3.90
N LYS A 239 26.04 -28.83 -4.76
CA LYS A 239 25.92 -28.64 -6.20
C LYS A 239 24.75 -27.72 -6.56
N LEU A 240 23.60 -27.89 -5.90
CA LEU A 240 22.41 -27.06 -6.13
C LEU A 240 22.62 -25.61 -5.65
N LEU A 241 23.34 -25.39 -4.54
CA LEU A 241 23.76 -24.06 -4.09
C LEU A 241 24.75 -23.41 -5.07
N GLN A 242 25.69 -24.17 -5.62
CA GLN A 242 26.61 -23.70 -6.66
C GLN A 242 25.87 -23.31 -7.95
N GLU A 243 24.89 -24.10 -8.38
CA GLU A 243 24.03 -23.77 -9.54
C GLU A 243 23.21 -22.50 -9.28
N ARG A 244 22.69 -22.32 -8.06
CA ARG A 244 21.97 -21.10 -7.65
C ARG A 244 22.88 -19.87 -7.59
N LYS A 245 24.12 -20.02 -7.10
CA LYS A 245 25.15 -18.97 -7.14
C LYS A 245 25.41 -18.55 -8.58
N ARG A 246 25.62 -19.53 -9.48
CA ARG A 246 25.86 -19.30 -10.91
C ARG A 246 24.70 -18.55 -11.55
N TYR A 247 23.47 -18.93 -11.25
CA TYR A 247 22.29 -18.21 -11.72
C TYR A 247 22.26 -16.73 -11.26
N PHE A 248 22.53 -16.44 -9.98
CA PHE A 248 22.58 -15.06 -9.51
C PHE A 248 23.75 -14.27 -10.10
N GLN A 249 24.88 -14.93 -10.39
CA GLN A 249 26.00 -14.32 -11.11
C GLN A 249 25.62 -14.00 -12.56
N GLU A 250 25.03 -14.95 -13.29
CA GLU A 250 24.50 -14.75 -14.65
C GLU A 250 23.45 -13.61 -14.68
N LEU A 251 22.58 -13.53 -13.66
CA LEU A 251 21.60 -12.46 -13.51
C LEU A 251 22.26 -11.09 -13.30
N LYS A 252 23.26 -11.01 -12.40
CA LYS A 252 24.05 -9.79 -12.17
C LYS A 252 24.75 -9.34 -13.44
N ASP A 253 25.37 -10.29 -14.14
CA ASP A 253 26.09 -10.04 -15.39
C ASP A 253 25.13 -9.56 -16.49
N SER A 254 23.88 -10.06 -16.51
CA SER A 254 22.85 -9.59 -17.45
C SER A 254 22.33 -8.16 -17.19
N LEU A 255 22.43 -7.67 -15.94
CA LEU A 255 22.02 -6.31 -15.57
C LEU A 255 23.11 -5.26 -15.83
N ARG A 256 24.37 -5.69 -15.93
CA ARG A 256 25.52 -4.81 -16.14
C ARG A 256 25.40 -3.96 -17.42
N PRO A 257 25.04 -4.52 -18.59
CA PRO A 257 24.85 -3.74 -19.81
C PRO A 257 23.75 -2.68 -19.69
N ALA A 258 22.66 -2.99 -18.96
CA ALA A 258 21.56 -2.04 -18.76
C ALA A 258 21.98 -0.86 -17.86
N LEU A 259 22.84 -1.11 -16.85
CA LEU A 259 23.41 -0.05 -16.02
C LEU A 259 24.39 0.84 -16.81
N ASP A 260 25.26 0.23 -17.61
CA ASP A 260 26.21 0.95 -18.48
C ASP A 260 25.48 1.78 -19.54
N GLU A 261 24.41 1.23 -20.13
CA GLU A 261 23.51 1.95 -21.04
C GLU A 261 22.85 3.15 -20.36
N MET A 262 22.36 2.99 -19.13
CA MET A 262 21.71 4.08 -18.41
C MET A 262 22.67 5.21 -18.06
N ASN A 263 23.95 4.91 -17.80
CA ASN A 263 24.99 5.92 -17.65
C ASN A 263 25.23 6.74 -18.93
N LEU A 264 25.25 6.08 -20.09
CA LEU A 264 25.37 6.76 -21.38
C LEU A 264 24.14 7.64 -21.68
N ILE A 265 22.94 7.16 -21.32
CA ILE A 265 21.69 7.92 -21.44
C ILE A 265 21.74 9.18 -20.57
N ILE A 266 22.14 9.06 -19.30
CA ILE A 266 22.28 10.20 -18.38
C ILE A 266 23.27 11.22 -18.94
N GLN A 267 24.42 10.77 -19.45
CA GLN A 267 25.44 11.66 -20.03
C GLN A 267 24.91 12.40 -21.28
N ALA A 268 24.17 11.72 -22.15
CA ALA A 268 23.55 12.33 -23.33
C ALA A 268 22.50 13.38 -22.93
N LEU A 269 21.67 13.09 -21.92
CA LEU A 269 20.66 14.01 -21.39
C LEU A 269 21.28 15.24 -20.70
N GLU A 270 22.36 15.06 -19.93
CA GLU A 270 23.09 16.18 -19.31
C GLU A 270 23.75 17.08 -20.35
N THR A 271 24.30 16.49 -21.41
CA THR A 271 24.87 17.23 -22.55
C THR A 271 23.77 18.00 -23.29
N GLY A 272 22.65 17.34 -23.59
CA GLY A 272 21.48 17.96 -24.22
C GLY A 272 20.93 19.13 -23.41
N LYS A 273 20.80 18.97 -22.09
CA LYS A 273 20.40 20.06 -21.17
C LYS A 273 21.32 21.26 -21.29
N LYS A 274 22.64 21.06 -21.18
CA LYS A 274 23.62 22.15 -21.26
C LYS A 274 23.55 22.89 -22.62
N THR A 275 23.32 22.15 -23.70
CA THR A 275 23.18 22.75 -25.03
C THR A 275 21.89 23.57 -25.15
N ILE A 276 20.75 23.06 -24.66
CA ILE A 276 19.48 23.80 -24.64
C ILE A 276 19.59 25.08 -23.78
N ASP A 277 20.21 24.99 -22.61
CA ASP A 277 20.49 26.14 -21.74
C ASP A 277 21.36 27.20 -22.46
N GLY A 278 22.35 26.75 -23.24
CA GLY A 278 23.18 27.64 -24.07
C GLY A 278 22.38 28.34 -25.18
N ILE A 279 21.52 27.62 -25.89
CA ILE A 279 20.67 28.20 -26.94
C ILE A 279 19.72 29.24 -26.35
N ARG A 280 19.11 28.95 -25.18
CA ARG A 280 18.25 29.89 -24.44
C ARG A 280 18.95 31.22 -24.18
N GLU A 281 20.19 31.17 -23.72
CA GLU A 281 20.97 32.36 -23.42
C GLU A 281 21.34 33.15 -24.68
N GLU A 282 21.65 32.48 -25.80
CA GLU A 282 21.92 33.14 -27.09
C GLU A 282 20.69 33.86 -27.64
N VAL A 283 19.52 33.19 -27.62
CA VAL A 283 18.24 33.78 -28.03
C VAL A 283 17.89 34.99 -27.17
N LYS A 284 18.09 34.89 -25.84
CA LYS A 284 17.88 36.01 -24.92
C LYS A 284 18.78 37.21 -25.27
N LYS A 285 20.08 36.99 -25.46
CA LYS A 285 21.01 38.08 -25.86
C LYS A 285 20.67 38.71 -27.20
N ALA A 286 20.15 37.95 -28.16
CA ALA A 286 19.71 38.49 -29.44
C ALA A 286 18.45 39.36 -29.27
N THR A 287 17.44 38.85 -28.58
CA THR A 287 16.19 39.58 -28.34
C THR A 287 16.39 40.85 -27.50
N ASP A 288 17.28 40.84 -26.52
CA ASP A 288 17.63 42.06 -25.76
C ASP A 288 18.30 43.13 -26.63
N ARG A 289 19.22 42.73 -27.53
CA ARG A 289 19.82 43.65 -28.53
C ARG A 289 18.77 44.22 -29.49
N TRP A 290 17.79 43.42 -29.90
CA TRP A 290 16.71 43.91 -30.77
C TRP A 290 15.83 44.96 -30.08
N LYS A 291 15.60 44.86 -28.76
CA LYS A 291 14.90 45.90 -28.00
C LYS A 291 15.64 47.23 -28.03
N GLU A 292 16.97 47.21 -27.83
CA GLU A 292 17.80 48.41 -27.91
C GLU A 292 17.74 49.05 -29.30
N LYS A 293 17.80 48.23 -30.36
CA LYS A 293 17.65 48.69 -31.76
C LYS A 293 16.28 49.33 -32.01
N ALA A 294 15.21 48.74 -31.50
CA ALA A 294 13.86 49.27 -31.64
C ALA A 294 13.69 50.64 -30.94
N GLU A 295 14.29 50.80 -29.75
CA GLU A 295 14.29 52.07 -29.03
C GLU A 295 15.08 53.15 -29.79
N GLY A 296 16.26 52.81 -30.29
CA GLY A 296 17.06 53.70 -31.15
C GLY A 296 16.32 54.12 -32.42
N ALA A 297 15.65 53.18 -33.09
CA ALA A 297 14.88 53.45 -34.30
C ALA A 297 13.66 54.35 -34.05
N THR A 298 12.97 54.16 -32.91
CA THR A 298 11.85 55.01 -32.49
C THR A 298 12.30 56.46 -32.31
N LYS A 299 13.40 56.68 -31.57
CA LYS A 299 13.97 58.01 -31.36
C LYS A 299 14.42 58.66 -32.68
N ALA A 300 15.14 57.92 -33.52
CA ALA A 300 15.60 58.42 -34.82
C ALA A 300 14.44 58.77 -35.76
N ARG A 301 13.31 58.05 -35.69
CA ARG A 301 12.10 58.36 -36.47
C ARG A 301 11.42 59.65 -35.96
N ALA A 302 11.30 59.83 -34.65
CA ALA A 302 10.75 61.06 -34.05
C ALA A 302 11.60 62.30 -34.42
N GLU A 303 12.92 62.18 -34.36
CA GLU A 303 13.86 63.24 -34.77
C GLU A 303 13.71 63.59 -36.26
N ARG A 304 13.63 62.57 -37.14
CA ARG A 304 13.40 62.77 -38.58
C ARG A 304 12.08 63.48 -38.87
N GLN A 305 10.97 63.04 -38.26
CA GLN A 305 9.65 63.65 -38.43
C GLN A 305 9.65 65.12 -37.99
N THR A 306 10.31 65.42 -36.87
CA THR A 306 10.44 66.79 -36.34
C THR A 306 11.27 67.67 -37.28
N ALA A 307 12.42 67.17 -37.75
CA ALA A 307 13.26 67.90 -38.70
C ALA A 307 12.54 68.19 -40.03
N GLN A 308 11.78 67.23 -40.56
CA GLN A 308 10.97 67.40 -41.77
C GLN A 308 9.89 68.48 -41.60
N ALA A 309 9.16 68.46 -40.48
CA ALA A 309 8.13 69.45 -40.19
C ALA A 309 8.74 70.87 -40.03
N LEU A 310 9.87 70.98 -39.33
CA LEU A 310 10.59 72.25 -39.17
C LEU A 310 11.12 72.79 -40.50
N ALA A 311 11.66 71.93 -41.37
CA ALA A 311 12.12 72.34 -42.70
C ALA A 311 10.96 72.84 -43.57
N ALA A 312 9.80 72.17 -43.55
CA ALA A 312 8.61 72.58 -44.28
C ALA A 312 8.06 73.95 -43.82
N ILE A 313 8.23 74.29 -42.54
CA ILE A 313 7.79 75.55 -41.95
C ILE A 313 8.80 76.68 -42.20
N ASN A 314 10.09 76.43 -41.99
CA ASN A 314 11.14 77.45 -42.11
C ASN A 314 11.45 77.84 -43.57
N ASN A 315 11.26 76.94 -44.53
CA ASN A 315 11.57 77.21 -45.95
C ASN A 315 10.42 77.89 -46.74
N ARG A 316 9.43 78.46 -46.05
CA ARG A 316 8.27 79.10 -46.69
C ARG A 316 8.67 80.40 -47.39
N GLN A 317 8.25 80.52 -48.66
CA GLN A 317 8.43 81.74 -49.45
C GLN A 317 7.39 82.81 -49.05
N PRO A 318 7.70 84.10 -49.24
CA PRO A 318 6.73 85.19 -49.05
C PRO A 318 5.48 84.99 -49.91
N ILE A 319 4.31 85.28 -49.34
CA ILE A 319 3.05 85.25 -50.10
C ILE A 319 2.88 86.58 -50.81
N VAL A 320 2.97 86.53 -52.14
CA VAL A 320 2.79 87.70 -53.01
C VAL A 320 1.38 87.68 -53.58
N PHE A 321 0.61 88.72 -53.27
CA PHE A 321 -0.72 88.93 -53.81
C PHE A 321 -0.63 89.51 -55.22
N THR A 322 -0.44 88.66 -56.22
CA THR A 322 -0.51 89.11 -57.62
C THR A 322 -1.97 89.42 -57.98
N GLN A 323 -2.19 90.33 -58.95
CA GLN A 323 -3.53 90.69 -59.44
C GLN A 323 -4.35 89.50 -59.97
N ARG A 324 -3.75 88.30 -60.06
CA ARG A 324 -4.33 87.10 -60.69
C ARG A 324 -4.14 85.84 -59.85
N TYR A 325 -4.33 85.92 -58.53
CA TYR A 325 -4.39 84.73 -57.68
C TYR A 325 -5.81 84.13 -57.71
N TYR A 326 -5.96 82.90 -58.23
CA TYR A 326 -7.22 82.13 -58.35
C TYR A 326 -8.35 82.70 -59.26
N GLY A 327 -8.03 83.49 -60.29
CA GLY A 327 -8.97 83.73 -61.40
C GLY A 327 -10.22 84.58 -61.10
N TYR A 328 -10.37 85.11 -59.88
CA TYR A 328 -11.44 86.05 -59.50
C TYR A 328 -10.84 87.42 -59.15
N TYR A 329 -11.38 88.49 -59.74
CA TYR A 329 -11.05 89.87 -59.37
C TYR A 329 -11.41 90.09 -57.89
N SER A 330 -10.42 90.10 -57.00
CA SER A 330 -10.62 90.18 -55.54
C SER A 330 -10.28 91.57 -54.96
N TYR A 331 -9.88 92.53 -55.79
CA TYR A 331 -9.67 93.90 -55.35
C TYR A 331 -10.94 94.72 -55.48
N TYR A 332 -11.42 95.24 -54.36
CA TYR A 332 -12.48 96.24 -54.32
C TYR A 332 -11.96 97.58 -54.87
N TYR A 333 -12.84 98.38 -55.48
CA TYR A 333 -12.43 99.68 -56.05
C TYR A 333 -11.87 100.59 -54.95
N GLY A 334 -10.67 101.14 -55.18
CA GLY A 334 -9.96 101.95 -54.19
C GLY A 334 -9.08 101.17 -53.21
N MET A 335 -9.03 99.84 -53.31
CA MET A 335 -8.11 99.00 -52.53
C MET A 335 -6.72 98.99 -53.18
N ASP A 336 -5.71 99.51 -52.47
CA ASP A 336 -4.31 99.45 -52.91
C ASP A 336 -3.76 98.01 -52.90
N PRO A 337 -2.71 97.70 -53.68
CA PRO A 337 -2.04 96.41 -53.66
C PRO A 337 -1.67 95.97 -52.24
N ILE A 338 -2.04 94.74 -51.87
CA ILE A 338 -1.75 94.20 -50.54
C ILE A 338 -0.23 93.93 -50.45
N PRO A 339 0.47 94.41 -49.40
CA PRO A 339 1.88 94.10 -49.21
C PRO A 339 2.10 92.59 -49.08
N PRO A 340 3.24 92.05 -49.53
CA PRO A 340 3.58 90.66 -49.28
C PRO A 340 3.46 90.29 -47.79
N ILE A 341 3.04 89.06 -47.51
CA ILE A 341 3.16 88.48 -46.17
C ILE A 341 4.48 87.74 -46.13
N ASN A 342 5.42 88.28 -45.35
CA ASN A 342 6.74 87.69 -45.15
C ASN A 342 6.69 86.66 -44.03
N PRO A 343 7.58 85.65 -44.04
CA PRO A 343 7.69 84.70 -42.94
C PRO A 343 7.89 85.38 -41.57
N SER A 344 8.59 86.51 -41.51
CA SER A 344 8.79 87.30 -40.28
C SER A 344 7.49 87.81 -39.64
N ASP A 345 6.39 87.91 -40.40
CA ASP A 345 5.11 88.44 -39.91
C ASP A 345 4.32 87.43 -39.07
N TYR A 346 4.54 86.12 -39.27
CA TYR A 346 3.75 85.07 -38.63
C TYR A 346 4.59 83.97 -37.97
N LEU A 347 5.83 83.71 -38.43
CA LEU A 347 6.66 82.63 -37.91
C LEU A 347 6.96 82.73 -36.41
N PRO A 348 7.21 83.91 -35.79
CA PRO A 348 7.45 83.98 -34.34
C PRO A 348 6.26 83.43 -33.53
N LYS A 349 5.02 83.73 -33.96
CA LYS A 349 3.79 83.23 -33.32
C LYS A 349 3.61 81.73 -33.55
N VAL A 350 3.87 81.25 -34.77
CA VAL A 350 3.83 79.82 -35.11
C VAL A 350 4.87 79.04 -34.29
N LYS A 351 6.12 79.52 -34.20
CA LYS A 351 7.19 78.89 -33.41
C LYS A 351 6.83 78.80 -31.92
N SER A 352 6.30 79.87 -31.33
CA SER A 352 5.83 79.83 -29.94
C SER A 352 4.77 78.75 -29.69
N TYR A 353 3.86 78.55 -30.63
CA TYR A 353 2.87 77.46 -30.54
C TYR A 353 3.48 76.08 -30.75
N MET A 354 4.41 75.95 -31.71
CA MET A 354 5.15 74.71 -31.95
C MET A 354 5.97 74.29 -30.73
N ASP A 355 6.67 75.21 -30.07
CA ASP A 355 7.49 74.92 -28.89
C ASP A 355 6.63 74.36 -27.75
N ARG A 356 5.40 74.88 -27.59
CA ARG A 356 4.44 74.36 -26.61
C ARG A 356 3.94 72.95 -26.98
N LEU A 357 3.61 72.72 -28.25
CA LEU A 357 3.21 71.40 -28.74
C LEU A 357 4.36 70.39 -28.63
N GLU A 358 5.58 70.79 -28.97
CA GLU A 358 6.79 69.97 -28.86
C GLU A 358 7.07 69.60 -27.42
N SER A 359 7.03 70.56 -26.50
CA SER A 359 7.23 70.30 -25.07
C SER A 359 6.20 69.32 -24.51
N ALA A 360 4.93 69.46 -24.91
CA ALA A 360 3.87 68.55 -24.51
C ALA A 360 4.02 67.16 -25.15
N CYS A 361 4.42 67.10 -26.42
CA CYS A 361 4.69 65.85 -27.14
C CYS A 361 5.82 65.07 -26.47
N ARG A 362 6.96 65.73 -26.17
CA ARG A 362 8.10 65.10 -25.47
C ARG A 362 7.71 64.59 -24.09
N ALA A 363 6.91 65.36 -23.34
CA ALA A 363 6.44 64.92 -22.04
C ALA A 363 5.64 63.60 -22.12
N VAL A 364 4.88 63.37 -23.20
CA VAL A 364 4.19 62.11 -23.45
C VAL A 364 5.16 61.01 -23.91
N GLU A 365 6.10 61.31 -24.81
CA GLU A 365 7.16 60.37 -25.24
C GLU A 365 8.02 59.89 -24.07
N ASP A 366 8.17 60.72 -23.03
CA ASP A 366 8.89 60.46 -21.78
C ASP A 366 8.00 59.79 -20.70
N GLY A 367 6.77 59.35 -21.05
CA GLY A 367 5.90 58.55 -20.17
C GLY A 367 4.70 59.30 -19.58
N GLY A 368 4.49 60.55 -20.00
CA GLY A 368 3.35 61.38 -19.64
C GLY A 368 2.01 60.87 -20.19
N GLU A 369 0.92 61.47 -19.72
CA GLU A 369 -0.44 61.13 -20.13
C GLU A 369 -0.77 61.71 -21.51
N PRO A 370 -1.09 60.89 -22.54
CA PRO A 370 -1.47 61.39 -23.86
C PRO A 370 -2.65 62.38 -23.83
N HIS A 371 -3.57 62.23 -22.88
CA HIS A 371 -4.68 63.18 -22.71
C HIS A 371 -4.20 64.61 -22.41
N THR A 372 -3.13 64.78 -21.63
CA THR A 372 -2.58 66.11 -21.29
C THR A 372 -2.08 66.84 -22.54
N TYR A 373 -1.49 66.13 -23.52
CA TYR A 373 -1.13 66.73 -24.80
C TYR A 373 -2.37 67.23 -25.55
N MET A 374 -3.46 66.44 -25.57
CA MET A 374 -4.70 66.82 -26.25
C MET A 374 -5.33 68.06 -25.62
N GLU A 375 -5.31 68.19 -24.29
CA GLU A 375 -5.80 69.39 -23.60
C GLU A 375 -4.99 70.64 -23.96
N ILE A 376 -3.66 70.52 -24.01
CA ILE A 376 -2.75 71.61 -24.40
C ILE A 376 -2.99 72.01 -25.86
N ALA A 377 -3.07 71.03 -26.77
CA ALA A 377 -3.35 71.26 -28.18
C ALA A 377 -4.72 71.93 -28.36
N TRP A 378 -5.76 71.42 -27.70
CA TRP A 378 -7.11 71.99 -27.75
C TRP A 378 -7.15 73.44 -27.27
N SER A 379 -6.55 73.73 -26.11
CA SER A 379 -6.45 75.10 -25.57
C SER A 379 -5.72 76.04 -26.53
N LEU A 380 -4.66 75.55 -27.17
CA LEU A 380 -3.88 76.32 -28.14
C LEU A 380 -4.70 76.61 -29.40
N PHE A 381 -5.32 75.59 -30.01
CA PHE A 381 -6.14 75.76 -31.20
C PHE A 381 -7.36 76.63 -30.94
N LYS A 382 -7.99 76.54 -29.76
CA LYS A 382 -9.02 77.49 -29.32
C LYS A 382 -8.56 78.95 -29.47
N ASN A 383 -7.38 79.28 -28.96
CA ASN A 383 -6.84 80.64 -29.06
C ASN A 383 -6.56 81.05 -30.51
N ILE A 384 -6.06 80.13 -31.34
CA ILE A 384 -5.86 80.37 -32.77
C ILE A 384 -7.19 80.62 -33.48
N PHE A 385 -8.20 79.81 -33.19
CA PHE A 385 -9.53 79.93 -33.79
C PHE A 385 -10.19 81.25 -33.43
N GLU A 386 -10.13 81.69 -32.17
CA GLU A 386 -10.70 82.98 -31.76
C GLU A 386 -9.96 84.16 -32.41
N ASP A 387 -8.63 84.13 -32.50
CA ASP A 387 -7.83 85.15 -33.22
C ASP A 387 -8.21 85.20 -34.71
N ARG A 388 -8.33 84.02 -35.34
CA ARG A 388 -8.74 83.91 -36.75
C ARG A 388 -10.18 84.40 -36.96
N LYS A 389 -11.11 84.02 -36.09
CA LYS A 389 -12.53 84.43 -36.14
C LYS A 389 -12.66 85.94 -36.02
N ALA A 390 -11.93 86.56 -35.10
CA ALA A 390 -11.90 88.02 -34.95
C ALA A 390 -11.39 88.72 -36.23
N LYS A 391 -10.33 88.20 -36.85
CA LYS A 391 -9.77 88.72 -38.11
C LYS A 391 -10.71 88.55 -39.30
N VAL A 392 -11.39 87.41 -39.41
CA VAL A 392 -12.41 87.16 -40.44
C VAL A 392 -13.58 88.13 -40.27
N LYS A 393 -14.11 88.27 -39.05
CA LYS A 393 -15.20 89.19 -38.74
C LYS A 393 -14.85 90.64 -39.05
N ALA A 394 -13.62 91.08 -38.75
CA ALA A 394 -13.15 92.43 -39.08
C ALA A 394 -13.13 92.67 -40.60
N TYR A 395 -12.72 91.66 -41.39
CA TYR A 395 -12.77 91.75 -42.85
C TYR A 395 -14.22 91.76 -43.37
N GLU A 396 -15.08 90.89 -42.86
CA GLU A 396 -16.51 90.83 -43.24
C GLU A 396 -17.23 92.16 -42.96
N GLN A 397 -17.02 92.74 -41.78
CA GLN A 397 -17.56 94.06 -41.45
C GLN A 397 -17.05 95.15 -42.41
N GLY A 398 -15.78 95.10 -42.78
CA GLY A 398 -15.21 96.00 -43.79
C GLY A 398 -15.89 95.82 -45.15
N VAL A 399 -16.18 94.58 -45.55
CA VAL A 399 -16.85 94.26 -46.83
C VAL A 399 -18.29 94.77 -46.81
N GLU A 400 -19.02 94.59 -45.72
CA GLU A 400 -20.37 95.15 -45.55
C GLU A 400 -20.37 96.67 -45.67
N ASN A 401 -19.43 97.35 -44.99
CA ASN A 401 -19.28 98.80 -45.06
C ASN A 401 -18.98 99.26 -46.49
N TYR A 402 -18.11 98.53 -47.20
CA TYR A 402 -17.82 98.80 -48.61
C TYR A 402 -19.05 98.57 -49.50
N GLN A 403 -19.82 97.51 -49.28
CA GLN A 403 -21.04 97.22 -50.04
C GLN A 403 -22.10 98.31 -49.85
N GLN A 404 -22.28 98.80 -48.62
CA GLN A 404 -23.16 99.93 -48.33
C GLN A 404 -22.70 101.19 -49.06
N ALA A 405 -21.41 101.54 -48.97
CA ALA A 405 -20.84 102.69 -49.68
C ALA A 405 -20.93 102.53 -51.21
N SER A 406 -20.73 101.33 -51.73
CA SER A 406 -20.85 100.99 -53.15
C SER A 406 -22.29 101.17 -53.65
N LYS A 407 -23.29 100.85 -52.83
CA LYS A 407 -24.70 101.15 -53.13
C LYS A 407 -24.93 102.66 -53.23
N VAL A 408 -24.47 103.44 -52.24
CA VAL A 408 -24.58 104.92 -52.26
C VAL A 408 -23.89 105.50 -53.50
N CYS A 409 -22.69 105.02 -53.82
CA CYS A 409 -21.95 105.41 -55.03
C CYS A 409 -22.76 105.10 -56.30
N ARG A 410 -23.34 103.90 -56.39
CA ARG A 410 -24.16 103.49 -57.53
C ARG A 410 -25.40 104.36 -57.68
N ASP A 411 -26.08 104.67 -56.58
CA ASP A 411 -27.25 105.54 -56.58
C ASP A 411 -26.88 106.97 -57.01
N ALA A 412 -25.75 107.50 -56.54
CA ALA A 412 -25.22 108.80 -56.97
C ALA A 412 -24.84 108.83 -58.47
N VAL A 413 -24.20 107.78 -58.98
CA VAL A 413 -23.87 107.64 -60.41
C VAL A 413 -25.13 107.52 -61.26
N ASN A 414 -26.13 106.74 -60.81
CA ASN A 414 -27.41 106.60 -61.49
C ASN A 414 -28.16 107.94 -61.53
N ALA A 415 -28.21 108.69 -60.43
CA ALA A 415 -28.80 110.02 -60.37
C ALA A 415 -28.07 111.01 -61.29
N ALA A 416 -26.73 110.96 -61.33
CA ALA A 416 -25.93 111.76 -62.26
C ALA A 416 -26.24 111.39 -63.73
N SER A 417 -26.38 110.09 -64.04
CA SER A 417 -26.75 109.61 -65.38
C SER A 417 -28.15 110.07 -65.78
N GLN A 418 -29.12 110.03 -64.86
CA GLN A 418 -30.48 110.54 -65.11
C GLN A 418 -30.48 112.05 -65.37
N ARG A 419 -29.71 112.82 -64.59
CA ARG A 419 -29.53 114.26 -64.83
C ARG A 419 -28.88 114.54 -66.18
N LEU A 420 -27.87 113.75 -66.57
CA LEU A 420 -27.29 113.84 -67.91
C LEU A 420 -28.34 113.56 -68.98
N SER A 421 -29.09 112.46 -68.88
CA SER A 421 -30.16 112.14 -69.84
C SER A 421 -31.20 113.25 -69.95
N ALA A 422 -31.65 113.82 -68.82
CA ALA A 422 -32.59 114.93 -68.80
C ALA A 422 -31.99 116.21 -69.44
N ALA A 423 -30.73 116.53 -69.13
CA ALA A 423 -30.02 117.66 -69.75
C ALA A 423 -29.87 117.47 -71.28
N LEU A 424 -29.49 116.27 -71.73
CA LEU A 424 -29.36 115.95 -73.16
C LEU A 424 -30.71 116.00 -73.88
N GLN A 425 -31.82 115.59 -73.23
CA GLN A 425 -33.16 115.75 -73.78
C GLN A 425 -33.57 117.23 -73.89
N ALA A 426 -33.34 118.02 -72.84
CA ALA A 426 -33.61 119.46 -72.87
C ALA A 426 -32.78 120.18 -73.95
N ILE A 427 -31.51 119.79 -74.11
CA ILE A 427 -30.64 120.31 -75.16
C ILE A 427 -31.17 119.96 -76.56
N ARG A 428 -31.68 118.73 -76.77
CA ARG A 428 -32.27 118.31 -78.05
C ARG A 428 -33.60 119.00 -78.37
N ALA A 429 -34.39 119.37 -77.35
CA ALA A 429 -35.70 120.00 -77.52
C ALA A 429 -35.64 121.52 -77.77
N ARG A 430 -34.54 122.18 -77.39
CA ARG A 430 -34.32 123.62 -77.61
C ARG A 430 -33.87 123.89 -79.06
N ARG A 431 -34.35 124.99 -79.65
CA ARG A 431 -33.82 125.54 -80.91
C ARG A 431 -32.61 126.42 -80.61
N TRP A 432 -31.48 126.14 -81.25
CA TRP A 432 -30.20 126.80 -81.00
C TRP A 432 -29.89 127.83 -82.09
N GLU A 433 -29.30 128.96 -81.71
CA GLU A 433 -28.94 130.04 -82.64
C GLU A 433 -27.61 129.74 -83.36
N SER A 434 -26.73 128.91 -82.77
CA SER A 434 -25.46 128.47 -83.37
C SER A 434 -24.99 127.08 -82.88
N TYR A 435 -24.11 126.42 -83.65
CA TYR A 435 -23.49 125.14 -83.26
C TYR A 435 -22.62 125.26 -82.00
N GLU A 436 -21.91 126.38 -81.83
CA GLU A 436 -21.03 126.62 -80.68
C GLU A 436 -21.79 126.73 -79.35
N GLU A 437 -23.01 127.28 -79.37
CA GLU A 437 -23.87 127.34 -78.19
C GLU A 437 -24.36 125.94 -77.79
N TRP A 438 -24.77 125.13 -78.78
CA TRP A 438 -25.16 123.73 -78.57
C TRP A 438 -23.99 122.88 -78.01
N SER A 439 -22.79 122.98 -78.61
CA SER A 439 -21.61 122.22 -78.19
C SER A 439 -21.22 122.56 -76.75
N ARG A 440 -21.22 123.85 -76.36
CA ARG A 440 -20.93 124.26 -74.98
C ARG A 440 -21.92 123.70 -73.98
N ALA A 441 -23.22 123.67 -74.29
CA ALA A 441 -24.23 123.06 -73.43
C ALA A 441 -24.06 121.54 -73.30
N TRP A 442 -23.72 120.87 -74.42
CA TRP A 442 -23.42 119.44 -74.44
C TRP A 442 -22.20 119.09 -73.58
N ASP A 443 -21.09 119.81 -73.77
CA ASP A 443 -19.86 119.64 -73.01
C ASP A 443 -20.06 119.95 -71.53
N ALA A 444 -20.85 120.97 -71.19
CA ALA A 444 -21.20 121.29 -69.81
C ALA A 444 -21.99 120.15 -69.13
N ALA A 445 -22.95 119.55 -69.84
CA ALA A 445 -23.73 118.42 -69.32
C ALA A 445 -22.85 117.18 -69.07
N TYR A 446 -22.01 116.81 -70.02
CA TYR A 446 -21.06 115.70 -69.85
C TYR A 446 -20.00 116.00 -68.80
N SER A 447 -19.53 117.24 -68.69
CA SER A 447 -18.58 117.65 -67.65
C SER A 447 -19.19 117.57 -66.26
N ALA A 448 -20.45 117.99 -66.09
CA ALA A 448 -21.18 117.85 -64.84
C ALA A 448 -21.39 116.36 -64.46
N TYR A 449 -21.72 115.51 -65.43
CA TYR A 449 -21.79 114.06 -65.21
C TYR A 449 -20.45 113.48 -64.80
N ARG A 450 -19.36 113.80 -65.51
CA ARG A 450 -18.00 113.33 -65.18
C ARG A 450 -17.58 113.79 -63.80
N ALA A 451 -17.87 115.03 -63.41
CA ALA A 451 -17.57 115.55 -62.08
C ALA A 451 -18.36 114.82 -60.99
N ALA A 452 -19.66 114.56 -61.19
CA ALA A 452 -20.49 113.81 -60.24
C ALA A 452 -20.09 112.34 -60.16
N TYR A 453 -19.75 111.70 -61.29
CA TYR A 453 -19.21 110.35 -61.34
C TYR A 453 -17.89 110.26 -60.58
N GLN A 454 -16.94 111.17 -60.84
CA GLN A 454 -15.67 111.20 -60.13
C GLN A 454 -15.85 111.48 -58.63
N ALA A 455 -16.77 112.36 -58.23
CA ALA A 455 -17.08 112.60 -56.83
C ALA A 455 -17.65 111.33 -56.14
N ALA A 456 -18.55 110.60 -56.79
CA ALA A 456 -19.11 109.35 -56.27
C ALA A 456 -18.02 108.27 -56.13
N MET A 457 -17.16 108.12 -57.14
CA MET A 457 -16.05 107.16 -57.11
C MET A 457 -15.00 107.56 -56.05
N ASN A 458 -14.67 108.85 -55.93
CA ASN A 458 -13.76 109.36 -54.90
C ASN A 458 -14.31 109.15 -53.47
N ALA A 459 -15.63 109.22 -53.29
CA ALA A 459 -16.28 108.89 -52.01
C ALA A 459 -16.24 107.39 -51.69
N LEU A 460 -16.25 106.50 -52.70
CA LEU A 460 -16.11 105.05 -52.49
C LEU A 460 -14.67 104.62 -52.17
N LYS A 461 -13.67 105.33 -52.71
CA LYS A 461 -12.25 104.96 -52.64
C LYS A 461 -11.73 104.67 -51.20
N PRO A 462 -12.02 105.49 -50.16
CA PRO A 462 -11.54 105.22 -48.79
C PRO A 462 -12.07 103.91 -48.20
N HIS A 463 -13.28 103.49 -48.57
CA HIS A 463 -13.84 102.22 -48.12
C HIS A 463 -13.11 101.02 -48.72
N GLY A 464 -12.66 101.12 -49.98
CA GLY A 464 -11.81 100.11 -50.61
C GLY A 464 -10.43 100.04 -49.96
N ALA A 465 -9.82 101.20 -49.67
CA ALA A 465 -8.53 101.27 -48.98
C ALA A 465 -8.58 100.63 -47.57
N ALA A 466 -9.69 100.80 -46.85
CA ALA A 466 -9.90 100.24 -45.52
C ALA A 466 -9.95 98.70 -45.48
N LEU A 467 -10.17 98.02 -46.62
CA LEU A 467 -10.21 96.56 -46.70
C LEU A 467 -8.83 95.89 -46.74
N ARG A 468 -7.79 96.66 -47.07
CA ARG A 468 -6.43 96.16 -47.32
C ARG A 468 -5.84 95.40 -46.13
N GLU A 469 -5.84 96.03 -44.97
CA GLU A 469 -5.23 95.48 -43.75
C GLU A 469 -6.08 94.34 -43.14
N PRO A 470 -7.43 94.44 -43.03
CA PRO A 470 -8.26 93.32 -42.60
C PRO A 470 -8.11 92.07 -43.48
N TYR A 471 -8.03 92.22 -44.80
CA TYR A 471 -7.81 91.08 -45.70
C TYR A 471 -6.44 90.43 -45.49
N ARG A 472 -5.37 91.24 -45.38
CA ARG A 472 -4.02 90.75 -45.07
C ARG A 472 -4.01 89.98 -43.75
N ASN A 473 -4.64 90.52 -42.71
CA ASN A 473 -4.73 89.90 -41.39
C ASN A 473 -5.54 88.61 -41.40
N LYS A 474 -6.64 88.53 -42.16
CA LYS A 474 -7.40 87.29 -42.37
C LYS A 474 -6.53 86.17 -42.94
N ILE A 475 -5.76 86.45 -43.98
CA ILE A 475 -4.85 85.46 -44.60
C ILE A 475 -3.76 85.04 -43.60
N MET A 476 -3.15 86.00 -42.90
CA MET A 476 -2.15 85.72 -41.88
C MET A 476 -2.69 84.85 -40.73
N GLY A 477 -3.94 85.06 -40.29
CA GLY A 477 -4.60 84.21 -39.29
C GLY A 477 -4.79 82.76 -39.76
N SER A 478 -5.12 82.55 -41.03
CA SER A 478 -5.21 81.19 -41.61
C SER A 478 -3.84 80.51 -41.71
N LEU A 479 -2.78 81.25 -42.08
CA LEU A 479 -1.41 80.70 -42.12
C LEU A 479 -0.93 80.21 -40.75
N VAL A 480 -1.20 80.98 -39.69
CA VAL A 480 -0.86 80.59 -38.32
C VAL A 480 -1.57 79.29 -37.95
N TYR A 481 -2.85 79.15 -38.31
CA TYR A 481 -3.63 77.93 -38.10
C TYR A 481 -3.06 76.73 -38.88
N ASP A 482 -2.89 76.86 -40.20
CA ASP A 482 -2.49 75.75 -41.07
C ASP A 482 -1.10 75.20 -40.70
N LEU A 483 -0.13 76.09 -40.40
CA LEU A 483 1.23 75.69 -40.04
C LEU A 483 1.30 75.06 -38.65
N THR A 484 0.53 75.59 -37.69
CA THR A 484 0.45 75.00 -36.35
C THR A 484 -0.24 73.64 -36.40
N MET A 485 -1.29 73.50 -37.23
CA MET A 485 -2.00 72.23 -37.47
C MET A 485 -1.09 71.17 -38.10
N HIS A 486 -0.26 71.57 -39.06
CA HIS A 486 0.74 70.67 -39.65
C HIS A 486 1.69 70.11 -38.58
N TYR A 487 2.21 70.97 -37.69
CA TYR A 487 3.10 70.53 -36.61
C TYR A 487 2.39 69.69 -35.53
N HIS A 488 1.13 70.02 -35.22
CA HIS A 488 0.29 69.21 -34.34
C HIS A 488 0.15 67.77 -34.84
N TYR A 489 -0.07 67.57 -36.14
CA TYR A 489 -0.13 66.23 -36.71
C TYR A 489 1.22 65.48 -36.58
N THR A 490 2.35 66.17 -36.74
CA THR A 490 3.67 65.57 -36.47
C THR A 490 3.78 65.05 -35.03
N CYS A 491 3.41 65.88 -34.05
CA CYS A 491 3.42 65.49 -32.64
C CYS A 491 2.40 64.36 -32.35
N TYR A 492 1.22 64.41 -32.97
CA TYR A 492 0.19 63.39 -32.85
C TYR A 492 0.69 62.01 -33.31
N TYR A 493 1.35 61.94 -34.47
CA TYR A 493 1.92 60.68 -34.98
C TYR A 493 3.06 60.18 -34.09
N ARG A 494 3.91 61.06 -33.58
CA ARG A 494 4.96 60.70 -32.61
C ARG A 494 4.41 60.08 -31.33
N ILE A 495 3.34 60.66 -30.79
CA ILE A 495 2.65 60.13 -29.61
C ILE A 495 2.03 58.74 -29.91
N GLY A 496 1.42 58.57 -31.09
CA GLY A 496 0.92 57.28 -31.56
C GLY A 496 2.03 56.21 -31.70
N ASP A 497 3.18 56.59 -32.27
CA ASP A 497 4.37 55.75 -32.39
C ASP A 497 4.89 55.35 -30.99
N ALA A 498 4.96 56.30 -30.04
CA ALA A 498 5.39 56.05 -28.66
C ALA A 498 4.45 55.09 -27.90
N VAL A 499 3.12 55.28 -28.01
CA VAL A 499 2.12 54.36 -27.42
C VAL A 499 2.25 52.96 -28.00
N SER A 500 2.34 52.85 -29.33
CA SER A 500 2.45 51.57 -30.02
C SER A 500 3.72 50.83 -29.64
N PHE A 501 4.85 51.55 -29.62
CA PHE A 501 6.15 51.02 -29.22
C PHE A 501 6.15 50.54 -27.76
N ARG A 502 5.75 51.40 -26.81
CA ARG A 502 5.79 51.06 -25.39
C ARG A 502 4.83 49.92 -25.04
N THR A 503 3.67 49.86 -25.71
CA THR A 503 2.71 48.74 -25.58
C THR A 503 3.30 47.43 -26.08
N SER A 504 3.92 47.44 -27.27
CA SER A 504 4.57 46.25 -27.84
C SER A 504 5.67 45.73 -26.91
N GLN A 505 6.53 46.61 -26.40
CA GLN A 505 7.60 46.29 -25.45
C GLN A 505 7.07 45.71 -24.13
N PHE A 506 5.97 46.25 -23.58
CA PHE A 506 5.34 45.70 -22.38
C PHE A 506 4.90 44.25 -22.57
N TRP A 507 4.20 43.95 -23.67
CA TRP A 507 3.72 42.59 -23.94
C TRP A 507 4.85 41.61 -24.25
N GLN A 508 5.92 42.06 -24.91
CA GLN A 508 7.14 41.25 -25.10
C GLN A 508 7.80 40.93 -23.75
N LEU A 509 7.94 41.91 -22.86
CA LEU A 509 8.47 41.72 -21.52
C LEU A 509 7.58 40.78 -20.69
N PHE A 510 6.27 40.98 -20.74
CA PHE A 510 5.29 40.12 -20.07
C PHE A 510 5.41 38.65 -20.51
N ASN A 511 5.46 38.40 -21.82
CA ASN A 511 5.62 37.04 -22.35
C ASN A 511 6.96 36.42 -21.96
N ALA A 512 8.06 37.18 -22.01
CA ALA A 512 9.38 36.70 -21.60
C ALA A 512 9.44 36.33 -20.12
N ILE A 513 8.76 37.10 -19.25
CA ILE A 513 8.62 36.77 -17.82
C ILE A 513 7.70 35.56 -17.64
N GLY A 514 6.58 35.51 -18.36
CA GLY A 514 5.65 34.37 -18.39
C GLY A 514 6.39 33.05 -18.67
N ASN A 515 7.21 33.04 -19.72
CA ASN A 515 8.02 31.86 -20.07
C ASN A 515 9.00 31.47 -18.95
N ARG A 516 9.74 32.43 -18.37
CA ARG A 516 10.65 32.17 -17.22
C ARG A 516 9.91 31.59 -16.02
N PHE A 517 8.72 32.13 -15.73
CA PHE A 517 7.86 31.69 -14.64
C PHE A 517 7.32 30.28 -14.88
N ASP A 518 6.76 30.00 -16.06
CA ASP A 518 6.22 28.69 -16.42
C ASP A 518 7.31 27.61 -16.42
N GLU A 519 8.54 27.94 -16.85
CA GLU A 519 9.69 27.04 -16.79
C GLU A 519 10.09 26.71 -15.35
N ALA A 520 10.24 27.73 -14.50
CA ALA A 520 10.54 27.51 -13.10
C ALA A 520 9.44 26.68 -12.43
N ARG A 521 8.16 26.97 -12.75
CA ARG A 521 7.00 26.22 -12.22
C ARG A 521 7.05 24.76 -12.67
N THR A 522 7.39 24.52 -13.93
CA THR A 522 7.54 23.17 -14.48
C THR A 522 8.64 22.39 -13.75
N ARG A 523 9.81 23.01 -13.50
CA ARG A 523 10.88 22.39 -12.71
C ARG A 523 10.44 22.06 -11.29
N ALA A 524 9.71 22.97 -10.64
CA ALA A 524 9.16 22.73 -9.31
C ALA A 524 8.15 21.56 -9.31
N LEU A 525 7.26 21.49 -10.30
CA LEU A 525 6.30 20.39 -10.42
C LEU A 525 7.02 19.04 -10.64
N ILE A 526 8.02 19.00 -11.53
CA ILE A 526 8.86 17.81 -11.75
C ILE A 526 9.54 17.38 -10.44
N ALA A 527 10.09 18.32 -9.67
CA ALA A 527 10.73 18.01 -8.39
C ALA A 527 9.74 17.45 -7.34
N ALA A 528 8.45 17.71 -7.48
CA ALA A 528 7.39 17.16 -6.62
C ALA A 528 6.80 15.83 -7.13
N GLU A 529 7.10 15.38 -8.36
CA GLU A 529 6.55 14.13 -8.92
C GLU A 529 6.79 12.88 -8.04
N PRO A 530 7.98 12.70 -7.39
CA PRO A 530 8.21 11.55 -6.54
C PRO A 530 7.41 11.56 -5.23
N ILE A 531 6.71 12.67 -4.91
CA ILE A 531 5.94 12.80 -3.68
C ILE A 531 4.56 12.16 -3.88
N PRO A 532 4.19 11.12 -3.10
CA PRO A 532 2.90 10.45 -3.22
C PRO A 532 1.73 11.43 -3.09
N ALA A 533 0.61 11.10 -3.72
CA ALA A 533 -0.60 11.91 -3.61
C ALA A 533 -1.05 12.07 -2.15
N THR A 534 -1.68 13.20 -1.83
CA THR A 534 -2.15 13.54 -0.48
C THR A 534 -2.99 12.44 0.17
N TRP A 535 -3.85 11.79 -0.61
CA TRP A 535 -4.70 10.69 -0.13
C TRP A 535 -3.87 9.46 0.27
N THR A 536 -2.79 9.16 -0.45
CA THR A 536 -1.89 8.03 -0.17
C THR A 536 -1.13 8.26 1.13
N ILE A 537 -0.62 9.48 1.34
CA ILE A 537 0.05 9.88 2.58
C ILE A 537 -0.92 9.74 3.77
N LYS A 538 -2.14 10.27 3.64
CA LYS A 538 -3.18 10.17 4.68
C LYS A 538 -3.57 8.72 4.95
N TYR A 539 -3.79 7.92 3.91
CA TYR A 539 -4.16 6.50 4.03
C TYR A 539 -3.13 5.72 4.84
N TRP A 540 -1.84 5.81 4.49
CA TRP A 540 -0.79 5.09 5.22
C TRP A 540 -0.57 5.60 6.64
N THR A 541 -0.75 6.91 6.85
CA THR A 541 -0.70 7.51 8.21
C THR A 541 -1.83 6.96 9.08
N GLU A 542 -3.04 6.80 8.52
CA GLU A 542 -4.19 6.26 9.25
C GLU A 542 -4.06 4.74 9.48
N ASN A 543 -3.65 3.98 8.45
CA ASN A 543 -3.40 2.54 8.58
C ASN A 543 -2.33 2.23 9.62
N ALA A 544 -1.28 3.04 9.73
CA ALA A 544 -0.26 2.86 10.76
C ALA A 544 -0.81 2.97 12.20
N LYS A 545 -1.93 3.67 12.40
CA LYS A 545 -2.63 3.73 13.69
C LYS A 545 -3.47 2.47 13.95
N ASN A 546 -4.01 1.87 12.89
CA ASN A 546 -4.85 0.67 12.93
C ASN A 546 -4.06 -0.64 12.75
N LEU A 547 -2.74 -0.55 12.60
CA LEU A 547 -1.85 -1.69 12.33
C LEU A 547 -2.05 -2.85 13.32
N ASP A 548 -2.25 -2.52 14.59
CA ASP A 548 -2.48 -3.51 15.65
C ASP A 548 -3.74 -4.33 15.36
N ALA A 549 -4.86 -3.67 15.05
CA ALA A 549 -6.12 -4.30 14.72
C ALA A 549 -6.03 -5.12 13.41
N ASP A 550 -5.30 -4.62 12.41
CA ASP A 550 -5.11 -5.31 11.13
C ASP A 550 -4.28 -6.58 11.29
N VAL A 551 -3.20 -6.52 12.08
CA VAL A 551 -2.37 -7.69 12.39
C VAL A 551 -3.14 -8.70 13.23
N GLU A 552 -3.87 -8.25 14.25
CA GLU A 552 -4.76 -9.13 15.03
C GLU A 552 -5.83 -9.81 14.17
N LYS A 553 -6.42 -9.07 13.22
CA LYS A 553 -7.40 -9.62 12.28
C LYS A 553 -6.77 -10.63 11.34
N ALA A 554 -5.63 -10.31 10.71
CA ALA A 554 -4.94 -11.24 9.82
C ALA A 554 -4.57 -12.55 10.55
N ILE A 555 -4.08 -12.43 11.77
CA ILE A 555 -3.78 -13.56 12.65
C ILE A 555 -5.04 -14.38 12.97
N ARG A 556 -6.17 -13.71 13.29
CA ARG A 556 -7.47 -14.36 13.54
C ARG A 556 -7.99 -15.10 12.32
N ASP A 557 -7.76 -14.55 11.13
CA ASP A 557 -8.17 -15.12 9.84
C ASP A 557 -7.22 -16.24 9.36
N GLY A 558 -6.20 -16.59 10.16
CA GLY A 558 -5.33 -17.74 9.92
C GLY A 558 -4.00 -17.42 9.23
N ALA A 559 -3.58 -16.16 9.17
CA ALA A 559 -2.28 -15.79 8.62
C ALA A 559 -1.12 -16.42 9.40
N ASN A 560 -0.12 -16.95 8.69
CA ASN A 560 1.07 -17.51 9.29
C ASN A 560 1.95 -16.39 9.90
N PRO A 561 2.27 -16.41 11.21
CA PRO A 561 3.06 -15.37 11.87
C PRO A 561 4.44 -15.12 11.23
N VAL A 562 5.10 -16.15 10.68
CA VAL A 562 6.40 -16.04 10.02
C VAL A 562 6.28 -15.25 8.71
N GLN A 563 5.26 -15.55 7.90
CA GLN A 563 5.00 -14.84 6.66
C GLN A 563 4.55 -13.40 6.93
N LEU A 564 3.73 -13.20 7.95
CA LEU A 564 3.26 -11.90 8.37
C LEU A 564 4.41 -11.00 8.86
N LYS A 565 5.34 -11.55 9.66
CA LYS A 565 6.56 -10.85 10.09
C LYS A 565 7.39 -10.36 8.90
N SER A 566 7.66 -11.23 7.94
CA SER A 566 8.41 -10.88 6.73
C SER A 566 7.70 -9.80 5.90
N SER A 567 6.37 -9.89 5.78
CA SER A 567 5.57 -8.88 5.08
C SER A 567 5.62 -7.51 5.77
N LEU A 568 5.51 -7.47 7.10
CA LEU A 568 5.60 -6.24 7.89
C LEU A 568 6.99 -5.60 7.79
N LEU A 569 8.06 -6.39 7.85
CA LEU A 569 9.44 -5.89 7.69
C LEU A 569 9.70 -5.34 6.28
N SER A 570 9.25 -6.04 5.24
CA SER A 570 9.33 -5.58 3.84
C SER A 570 8.56 -4.28 3.63
N THR A 571 7.37 -4.17 4.23
CA THR A 571 6.56 -2.96 4.20
C THR A 571 7.24 -1.81 4.93
N ALA A 572 7.86 -2.07 6.09
CA ALA A 572 8.65 -1.08 6.82
C ALA A 572 9.85 -0.57 6.00
N GLU A 573 10.56 -1.45 5.29
CA GLU A 573 11.68 -1.07 4.43
C GLU A 573 11.22 -0.20 3.26
N THR A 574 10.11 -0.57 2.61
CA THR A 574 9.44 0.27 1.59
C THR A 574 9.12 1.67 2.12
N PHE A 575 8.62 1.79 3.36
CA PHE A 575 8.34 3.09 3.97
C PHE A 575 9.60 3.91 4.26
N ARG A 576 10.71 3.27 4.67
CA ARG A 576 12.00 3.98 4.87
C ARG A 576 12.55 4.50 3.55
N GLU A 577 12.48 3.71 2.49
CA GLU A 577 12.90 4.14 1.15
C GLU A 577 12.01 5.27 0.64
N THR A 578 10.68 5.11 0.74
CA THR A 578 9.71 6.16 0.41
C THR A 578 10.01 7.44 1.19
N GLY A 579 10.28 7.34 2.49
CA GLY A 579 10.65 8.47 3.34
C GLY A 579 11.92 9.19 2.87
N LYS A 580 12.95 8.46 2.43
CA LYS A 580 14.18 9.04 1.85
C LYS A 580 13.87 9.77 0.54
N THR A 581 13.18 9.11 -0.39
CA THR A 581 12.79 9.70 -1.68
C THR A 581 11.92 10.94 -1.49
N VAL A 582 10.92 10.89 -0.61
CA VAL A 582 10.04 12.01 -0.29
C VAL A 582 10.84 13.17 0.33
N LYS A 583 11.76 12.89 1.26
CA LYS A 583 12.59 13.93 1.89
C LYS A 583 13.50 14.63 0.88
N GLU A 584 14.09 13.88 -0.05
CA GLU A 584 14.92 14.42 -1.11
C GLU A 584 14.09 15.19 -2.15
N ALA A 585 12.93 14.68 -2.54
CA ALA A 585 11.98 15.34 -3.42
C ALA A 585 11.46 16.66 -2.81
N VAL A 586 11.08 16.68 -1.53
CA VAL A 586 10.69 17.92 -0.82
C VAL A 586 11.84 18.92 -0.78
N LYS A 587 13.08 18.47 -0.56
CA LYS A 587 14.27 19.35 -0.58
C LYS A 587 14.48 19.95 -1.98
N ASN A 588 14.37 19.13 -3.03
CA ASN A 588 14.51 19.58 -4.41
C ASN A 588 13.37 20.53 -4.80
N TYR A 589 12.13 20.19 -4.44
CA TYR A 589 10.96 21.06 -4.61
C TYR A 589 11.18 22.41 -3.93
N ASN A 590 11.61 22.42 -2.67
CA ASN A 590 11.87 23.66 -1.94
C ASN A 590 12.96 24.51 -2.61
N ARG A 591 13.95 23.91 -3.26
CA ARG A 591 14.96 24.64 -4.05
C ARG A 591 14.37 25.22 -5.33
N GLU A 592 13.58 24.46 -6.06
CA GLU A 592 13.02 24.90 -7.35
C GLU A 592 11.85 25.88 -7.17
N ILE A 593 11.00 25.71 -6.14
CA ILE A 593 9.89 26.63 -5.85
C ILE A 593 10.40 28.03 -5.48
N LEU A 594 11.59 28.14 -4.87
CA LEU A 594 12.27 29.42 -4.67
C LEU A 594 12.59 30.09 -6.02
N GLN A 595 12.95 29.34 -7.06
CA GLN A 595 13.15 29.88 -8.40
C GLN A 595 11.82 30.38 -9.00
N VAL A 596 10.70 29.73 -8.70
CA VAL A 596 9.36 30.21 -9.10
C VAL A 596 9.04 31.54 -8.42
N TYR A 597 9.23 31.62 -7.10
CA TYR A 597 9.05 32.87 -6.36
C TYR A 597 9.98 33.98 -6.85
N LEU A 598 11.25 33.67 -7.15
CA LEU A 598 12.19 34.62 -7.72
C LEU A 598 11.75 35.08 -9.11
N ALA A 599 11.33 34.17 -9.99
CA ALA A 599 10.84 34.52 -11.33
C ALA A 599 9.57 35.38 -11.27
N ALA A 600 8.63 35.03 -10.38
CA ALA A 600 7.41 35.79 -10.17
C ALA A 600 7.70 37.18 -9.58
N ASN A 601 8.51 37.27 -8.53
CA ASN A 601 8.79 38.53 -7.83
C ASN A 601 9.71 39.45 -8.65
N ALA A 602 10.79 38.93 -9.21
CA ALA A 602 11.69 39.72 -10.06
C ALA A 602 10.99 40.12 -11.36
N GLY A 603 10.23 39.22 -11.97
CA GLY A 603 9.43 39.51 -13.15
C GLY A 603 8.36 40.57 -12.89
N LYS A 604 7.62 40.45 -11.79
CA LYS A 604 6.66 41.47 -11.37
C LYS A 604 7.35 42.80 -11.13
N ALA A 605 8.50 42.84 -10.43
CA ALA A 605 9.24 44.07 -10.20
C ALA A 605 9.74 44.71 -11.51
N GLU A 606 10.18 43.91 -12.50
CA GLU A 606 10.54 44.38 -13.84
C GLU A 606 9.33 45.01 -14.55
N LEU A 607 8.16 44.37 -14.52
CA LEU A 607 6.91 44.88 -15.11
C LEU A 607 6.38 46.12 -14.39
N ASP A 608 6.39 46.13 -13.05
CA ASP A 608 5.99 47.27 -12.24
C ASP A 608 6.89 48.48 -12.52
N ARG A 609 8.21 48.27 -12.61
CA ARG A 609 9.15 49.34 -13.00
C ARG A 609 8.85 49.87 -14.41
N TYR A 610 8.49 48.99 -15.33
CA TYR A 610 8.09 49.39 -16.68
C TYR A 610 6.77 50.18 -16.67
N LEU A 611 5.79 49.77 -15.87
CA LEU A 611 4.51 50.44 -15.70
C LEU A 611 4.63 51.79 -14.99
N VAL A 612 5.57 51.95 -14.05
CA VAL A 612 5.86 53.25 -13.42
C VAL A 612 6.32 54.28 -14.46
N ASN A 613 7.18 53.86 -15.39
CA ASN A 613 7.73 54.76 -16.40
C ASN A 613 6.78 54.96 -17.58
N TRP A 614 6.08 53.91 -18.02
CA TRP A 614 5.39 53.89 -19.32
C TRP A 614 3.91 53.50 -19.23
N GLY A 615 3.40 53.20 -18.04
CA GLY A 615 2.07 52.61 -17.84
C GLY A 615 0.92 53.43 -18.45
N LYS A 616 1.04 54.76 -18.45
CA LYS A 616 0.05 55.67 -19.03
C LYS A 616 -0.07 55.52 -20.56
N LEU A 617 0.99 55.06 -21.22
CA LEU A 617 1.03 54.82 -22.66
C LEU A 617 0.53 53.43 -23.05
N ILE A 618 0.59 52.44 -22.15
CA ILE A 618 0.31 51.04 -22.47
C ILE A 618 -1.17 50.84 -22.79
N ASN A 619 -1.47 50.26 -23.96
CA ASN A 619 -2.82 50.01 -24.46
C ASN A 619 -3.72 51.27 -24.40
N HIS A 620 -3.15 52.47 -24.59
CA HIS A 620 -3.94 53.70 -24.59
C HIS A 620 -4.85 53.75 -25.82
N GLU A 621 -6.16 53.67 -25.59
CA GLU A 621 -7.18 53.85 -26.62
C GLU A 621 -7.36 55.34 -26.90
N GLY A 622 -7.18 55.80 -28.15
CA GLY A 622 -7.53 57.20 -28.50
C GLY A 622 -6.41 58.11 -28.99
N ILE A 623 -5.49 57.61 -29.80
CA ILE A 623 -4.70 58.49 -30.70
C ILE A 623 -5.05 58.18 -32.16
N GLY A 624 -6.21 57.57 -32.41
CA GLY A 624 -6.60 57.08 -33.74
C GLY A 624 -7.71 57.87 -34.45
N GLY A 625 -8.37 58.84 -33.79
CA GLY A 625 -9.61 59.41 -34.32
C GLY A 625 -9.93 60.86 -33.94
N HIS A 626 -9.01 61.61 -33.35
CA HIS A 626 -9.30 62.97 -32.90
C HIS A 626 -9.00 63.99 -34.01
N TRP A 627 -9.96 64.20 -34.90
CA TRP A 627 -9.95 65.37 -35.79
C TRP A 627 -10.23 66.62 -34.95
N ILE A 628 -9.31 67.59 -34.92
CA ILE A 628 -9.62 68.93 -34.39
C ILE A 628 -10.54 69.61 -35.40
N PRO A 629 -11.81 69.91 -35.06
CA PRO A 629 -12.73 70.44 -36.04
C PRO A 629 -12.31 71.82 -36.54
N SER A 630 -12.54 72.08 -37.83
CA SER A 630 -12.31 73.40 -38.45
C SER A 630 -13.27 74.49 -37.94
N SER A 631 -14.28 74.12 -37.13
CA SER A 631 -15.29 74.98 -36.51
C SER A 631 -15.44 74.67 -35.01
N TYR A 632 -15.33 75.69 -34.18
CA TYR A 632 -15.23 75.63 -32.71
C TYR A 632 -16.53 75.29 -31.95
N GLU A 633 -17.64 74.98 -32.63
CA GLU A 633 -18.96 74.92 -31.97
C GLU A 633 -19.26 73.63 -31.21
N GLU A 634 -18.41 72.61 -31.32
CA GLU A 634 -18.50 71.42 -30.48
C GLU A 634 -17.18 71.23 -29.76
N ARG A 635 -17.18 71.41 -28.43
CA ARG A 635 -16.34 70.54 -27.59
C ARG A 635 -16.58 69.13 -28.15
N PRO A 636 -15.58 68.26 -28.39
CA PRO A 636 -15.90 66.86 -28.51
C PRO A 636 -16.65 66.55 -27.23
N SER A 637 -17.97 66.39 -27.33
CA SER A 637 -18.77 65.89 -26.23
C SER A 637 -18.04 64.61 -25.87
N SER A 638 -17.57 64.53 -24.63
CA SER A 638 -17.16 63.29 -24.01
C SER A 638 -18.08 62.19 -24.51
N TYR A 639 -17.61 61.39 -25.46
CA TYR A 639 -18.40 60.27 -25.96
C TYR A 639 -18.54 59.35 -24.74
N PRO A 640 -19.76 58.99 -24.33
CA PRO A 640 -19.93 58.12 -23.18
C PRO A 640 -19.42 56.73 -23.55
N GLY A 641 -18.34 56.27 -22.89
CA GLY A 641 -18.00 54.85 -22.90
C GLY A 641 -16.53 54.41 -23.04
N THR A 642 -15.53 55.28 -23.13
CA THR A 642 -14.11 54.84 -23.07
C THR A 642 -13.39 55.53 -21.92
N PRO A 643 -12.97 54.80 -20.87
CA PRO A 643 -12.23 55.40 -19.77
C PRO A 643 -10.93 56.02 -20.28
N GLY A 644 -10.89 57.35 -20.29
CA GLY A 644 -9.67 58.14 -20.34
C GLY A 644 -8.90 58.14 -19.03
N ASP A 645 -9.18 57.21 -18.11
CA ASP A 645 -8.46 57.09 -16.85
C ASP A 645 -7.43 55.96 -16.98
N SER A 646 -6.18 56.34 -17.25
CA SER A 646 -5.04 55.42 -17.16
C SER A 646 -5.02 54.66 -15.83
N GLY A 647 -5.63 55.20 -14.76
CA GLY A 647 -5.84 54.53 -13.48
C GLY A 647 -6.67 53.25 -13.54
N GLU A 648 -7.78 53.19 -14.27
CA GLU A 648 -8.60 51.96 -14.37
C GLU A 648 -7.90 50.87 -15.18
N ARG A 649 -7.25 51.25 -16.28
CA ARG A 649 -6.47 50.33 -17.11
C ARG A 649 -5.27 49.76 -16.36
N LEU A 650 -4.57 50.60 -15.59
CA LEU A 650 -3.47 50.15 -14.75
C LEU A 650 -3.93 49.23 -13.62
N LYS A 651 -5.11 49.46 -13.02
CA LYS A 651 -5.72 48.52 -12.06
C LYS A 651 -6.03 47.17 -12.71
N TYR A 652 -6.53 47.15 -13.94
CA TYR A 652 -6.77 45.90 -14.68
C TYR A 652 -5.46 45.15 -14.94
N ILE A 653 -4.41 45.86 -15.40
CA ILE A 653 -3.09 45.26 -15.63
C ILE A 653 -2.51 44.72 -14.31
N ASP A 654 -2.53 45.49 -13.20
CA ASP A 654 -2.05 45.01 -11.89
C ASP A 654 -2.79 43.74 -11.43
N LYS A 655 -4.12 43.68 -11.62
CA LYS A 655 -4.90 42.47 -11.34
C LYS A 655 -4.45 41.30 -12.21
N MET A 656 -4.32 41.50 -13.52
CA MET A 656 -3.85 40.47 -14.46
C MET A 656 -2.46 39.95 -14.06
N LEU A 657 -1.53 40.83 -13.67
CA LEU A 657 -0.19 40.43 -13.21
C LEU A 657 -0.26 39.57 -11.93
N LYS A 658 -1.14 39.91 -10.98
CA LYS A 658 -1.36 39.09 -9.77
C LYS A 658 -1.91 37.71 -10.09
N ASP A 659 -2.83 37.62 -11.04
CA ASP A 659 -3.48 36.36 -11.43
C ASP A 659 -2.53 35.46 -12.25
N CYS A 660 -1.76 36.03 -13.18
CA CYS A 660 -0.87 35.28 -14.06
C CYS A 660 0.39 34.75 -13.34
N PHE A 661 0.92 35.49 -12.37
CA PHE A 661 2.14 35.12 -11.63
C PHE A 661 1.84 34.52 -10.25
N PHE A 662 0.66 33.91 -10.09
CA PHE A 662 0.25 33.26 -8.85
C PHE A 662 1.01 31.95 -8.62
N VAL A 663 1.68 31.84 -7.48
CA VAL A 663 2.41 30.63 -7.06
C VAL A 663 1.50 29.76 -6.21
N TYR A 664 1.10 28.60 -6.74
CA TYR A 664 0.38 27.57 -6.00
C TYR A 664 1.34 26.48 -5.52
N GLU A 665 1.30 26.16 -4.23
CA GLU A 665 2.03 25.02 -3.67
C GLU A 665 1.12 23.77 -3.68
N PRO A 666 1.56 22.67 -4.32
CA PRO A 666 0.79 21.42 -4.35
C PRO A 666 0.50 20.88 -2.94
N GLU A 667 -0.74 20.44 -2.71
CA GLU A 667 -1.16 19.94 -1.39
C GLU A 667 -0.37 18.71 -0.92
N ASN A 668 0.08 17.86 -1.85
CA ASN A 668 0.85 16.67 -1.55
C ASN A 668 2.23 17.01 -0.95
N VAL A 669 2.84 18.13 -1.38
CA VAL A 669 4.11 18.61 -0.80
C VAL A 669 3.90 19.01 0.67
N LYS A 670 2.85 19.78 0.97
CA LYS A 670 2.51 20.17 2.36
C LYS A 670 2.23 18.95 3.23
N ALA A 671 1.48 17.98 2.71
CA ALA A 671 1.22 16.74 3.41
C ALA A 671 2.49 15.93 3.67
N ALA A 672 3.42 15.89 2.70
CA ALA A 672 4.68 15.17 2.81
C ALA A 672 5.65 15.78 3.83
N GLN A 673 5.67 17.11 4.00
CA GLN A 673 6.48 17.78 5.01
C GLN A 673 6.09 17.38 6.44
N GLY A 674 4.81 17.06 6.68
CA GLY A 674 4.31 16.57 7.97
C GLY A 674 4.25 15.04 8.10
N ALA A 675 4.64 14.28 7.09
CA ALA A 675 4.53 12.83 7.08
C ALA A 675 5.71 12.17 7.80
N ASP A 676 5.43 11.40 8.86
CA ASP A 676 6.43 10.67 9.63
C ASP A 676 6.64 9.25 9.08
N TRP A 677 7.26 9.15 7.91
CA TRP A 677 7.54 7.86 7.25
C TRP A 677 8.43 6.95 8.09
N GLU A 678 9.39 7.50 8.84
CA GLU A 678 10.27 6.70 9.72
C GLU A 678 9.51 6.21 10.95
N GLY A 679 8.63 7.02 11.54
CA GLY A 679 7.74 6.59 12.61
C GLY A 679 6.76 5.50 12.17
N ILE A 680 6.21 5.61 10.95
CA ILE A 680 5.39 4.54 10.35
C ILE A 680 6.23 3.26 10.18
N ALA A 681 7.41 3.35 9.56
CA ALA A 681 8.30 2.19 9.39
C ALA A 681 8.70 1.54 10.73
N SER A 682 8.95 2.36 11.75
CA SER A 682 9.28 1.92 13.10
C SER A 682 8.13 1.17 13.76
N ARG A 683 6.88 1.63 13.59
CA ARG A 683 5.68 0.91 14.08
C ARG A 683 5.54 -0.47 13.44
N TYR A 684 5.72 -0.56 12.12
CA TYR A 684 5.71 -1.85 11.41
C TYR A 684 6.85 -2.77 11.87
N THR A 685 8.04 -2.22 12.12
CA THR A 685 9.20 -2.98 12.64
C THR A 685 8.93 -3.49 14.05
N ALA A 686 8.40 -2.65 14.95
CA ALA A 686 8.06 -3.02 16.31
C ALA A 686 6.96 -4.10 16.33
N LYS A 687 5.91 -3.94 15.53
CA LYS A 687 4.86 -4.96 15.42
C LYS A 687 5.38 -6.28 14.88
N ALA A 688 6.34 -6.25 13.93
CA ALA A 688 7.00 -7.45 13.45
C ALA A 688 7.83 -8.15 14.53
N GLN A 689 8.43 -7.41 15.48
CA GLN A 689 9.13 -7.98 16.63
C GLN A 689 8.18 -8.61 17.64
N GLU A 690 6.98 -8.06 17.84
CA GLU A 690 5.96 -8.68 18.71
C GLU A 690 5.57 -10.09 18.24
N LEU A 691 5.68 -10.37 16.94
CA LEU A 691 5.41 -11.71 16.38
C LEU A 691 6.44 -12.76 16.80
N ASP A 692 7.63 -12.36 17.29
CA ASP A 692 8.67 -13.29 17.74
C ASP A 692 8.18 -14.20 18.86
N PHE A 693 7.34 -13.70 19.77
CA PHE A 693 6.71 -14.53 20.79
C PHE A 693 5.95 -15.72 20.20
N TYR A 694 5.18 -15.51 19.12
CA TYR A 694 4.43 -16.59 18.47
C TYR A 694 5.32 -17.52 17.66
N ILE A 695 6.37 -16.98 17.03
CA ILE A 695 7.34 -17.73 16.22
C ILE A 695 8.20 -18.63 17.12
N ASP A 696 8.63 -18.15 18.29
CA ASP A 696 9.40 -18.95 19.25
C ASP A 696 8.63 -20.19 19.72
N TRP A 697 7.32 -20.06 19.92
CA TRP A 697 6.45 -21.20 20.21
C TRP A 697 6.39 -22.20 19.06
N ILE A 698 6.33 -21.72 17.80
CA ILE A 698 6.34 -22.57 16.60
C ILE A 698 7.68 -23.31 16.48
N ASN A 699 8.80 -22.59 16.63
CA ASN A 699 10.15 -23.16 16.55
C ASN A 699 10.38 -24.21 17.64
N LYS A 700 9.98 -23.89 18.88
CA LYS A 700 10.04 -24.83 20.00
C LYS A 700 9.22 -26.09 19.72
N TYR A 701 8.01 -25.94 19.19
CA TYR A 701 7.17 -27.07 18.81
C TYR A 701 7.82 -27.93 17.72
N GLU A 702 8.31 -27.32 16.64
CA GLU A 702 8.93 -28.04 15.52
C GLU A 702 10.21 -28.77 15.92
N HIS A 703 11.02 -28.17 16.81
CA HIS A 703 12.18 -28.83 17.40
C HIS A 703 11.76 -30.08 18.20
N GLN A 704 10.82 -29.93 19.13
CA GLN A 704 10.33 -31.06 19.95
C GLN A 704 9.71 -32.16 19.09
N ARG A 705 8.90 -31.78 18.08
CA ARG A 705 8.29 -32.71 17.12
C ARG A 705 9.35 -33.48 16.35
N SER A 706 10.38 -32.80 15.85
CA SER A 706 11.45 -33.43 15.06
C SER A 706 12.25 -34.43 15.90
N VAL A 707 12.63 -34.05 17.12
CA VAL A 707 13.33 -34.95 18.05
C VAL A 707 12.49 -36.18 18.37
N ALA A 708 11.21 -35.99 18.73
CA ALA A 708 10.30 -37.09 19.04
C ALA A 708 10.05 -37.98 17.82
N ALA A 709 9.84 -37.38 16.64
CA ALA A 709 9.61 -38.10 15.40
C ALA A 709 10.79 -39.01 15.05
N ILE A 710 12.04 -38.54 15.18
CA ILE A 710 13.23 -39.36 14.92
C ILE A 710 13.29 -40.57 15.85
N ARG A 711 13.04 -40.37 17.15
CA ARG A 711 13.11 -41.45 18.14
C ARG A 711 12.02 -42.49 17.94
N ILE A 712 10.79 -42.03 17.67
CA ILE A 712 9.64 -42.90 17.41
C ILE A 712 9.78 -43.59 16.04
N ASP A 713 10.34 -42.90 15.04
CA ASP A 713 10.63 -43.46 13.71
C ASP A 713 11.61 -44.63 13.80
N LYS A 714 12.66 -44.51 14.61
CA LYS A 714 13.60 -45.62 14.89
C LYS A 714 12.88 -46.82 15.50
N ILE A 715 12.06 -46.60 16.53
CA ILE A 715 11.24 -47.65 17.16
C ILE A 715 10.30 -48.30 16.12
N GLY A 716 9.65 -47.48 15.27
CA GLY A 716 8.77 -47.94 14.21
C GLY A 716 9.49 -48.82 13.19
N LYS A 717 10.68 -48.41 12.72
CA LYS A 717 11.50 -49.17 11.78
C LYS A 717 11.97 -50.50 12.37
N ASP A 718 12.42 -50.50 13.63
CA ASP A 718 12.94 -51.70 14.30
C ASP A 718 11.87 -52.80 14.51
N ILE A 719 10.58 -52.44 14.48
CA ILE A 719 9.46 -53.35 14.74
C ILE A 719 8.63 -53.65 13.50
N THR A 720 8.38 -52.64 12.68
CA THR A 720 7.47 -52.71 11.52
C THR A 720 8.21 -52.70 10.18
N GLY A 721 9.52 -52.44 10.18
CA GLY A 721 10.32 -52.24 8.96
C GLY A 721 10.05 -50.92 8.25
N ARG A 722 9.15 -50.08 8.78
CA ARG A 722 8.68 -48.84 8.15
C ARG A 722 8.73 -47.65 9.10
N GLY A 723 8.98 -46.47 8.54
CA GLY A 723 9.08 -45.21 9.27
C GLY A 723 7.74 -44.66 9.79
N LEU A 724 7.79 -43.68 10.70
CA LEU A 724 6.63 -43.05 11.35
C LEU A 724 5.71 -42.33 10.36
N TYR A 725 6.29 -41.66 9.35
CA TYR A 725 5.57 -40.87 8.36
C TYR A 725 5.39 -41.55 7.01
N GLU A 726 5.81 -42.81 6.90
CA GLU A 726 5.65 -43.60 5.69
C GLU A 726 4.16 -43.85 5.44
N GLY A 727 3.69 -43.61 4.21
CA GLY A 727 2.26 -43.67 3.88
C GLY A 727 1.70 -45.07 4.12
N ARG A 728 0.72 -45.17 5.02
CA ARG A 728 0.00 -46.41 5.33
C ARG A 728 -1.48 -46.19 4.99
N SER A 729 -1.93 -46.78 3.88
CA SER A 729 -3.36 -46.80 3.52
C SER A 729 -4.14 -47.89 4.24
N GLU A 730 -3.43 -48.83 4.84
CA GLU A 730 -3.98 -50.05 5.44
C GLU A 730 -4.26 -49.83 6.93
N ASN A 731 -5.42 -50.29 7.39
CA ASN A 731 -5.80 -50.27 8.80
C ASN A 731 -4.81 -51.17 9.59
N PRO A 732 -4.32 -50.78 10.79
CA PRO A 732 -3.44 -51.62 11.60
C PRO A 732 -3.92 -53.07 11.77
N GLN A 733 -5.24 -53.28 11.87
CA GLN A 733 -5.85 -54.60 11.99
C GLN A 733 -5.76 -55.44 10.71
N GLU A 734 -5.79 -54.81 9.53
CA GLU A 734 -5.63 -55.50 8.23
C GLU A 734 -4.19 -55.94 8.03
N VAL A 735 -3.23 -55.10 8.43
CA VAL A 735 -1.80 -55.45 8.41
C VAL A 735 -1.54 -56.67 9.29
N LEU A 736 -2.09 -56.70 10.51
CA LEU A 736 -1.99 -57.86 11.39
C LEU A 736 -2.66 -59.10 10.79
N LYS A 737 -3.86 -58.99 10.22
CA LYS A 737 -4.52 -60.12 9.54
C LYS A 737 -3.63 -60.73 8.46
N LYS A 738 -2.99 -59.88 7.65
CA LYS A 738 -2.08 -60.33 6.59
C LYS A 738 -0.84 -61.01 7.17
N GLU A 739 -0.17 -60.38 8.15
CA GLU A 739 1.03 -60.92 8.79
C GLU A 739 0.79 -62.31 9.41
N PHE A 740 -0.35 -62.51 10.08
CA PHE A 740 -0.71 -63.80 10.70
C PHE A 740 -1.36 -64.81 9.75
N SER A 741 -1.55 -64.45 8.48
CA SER A 741 -1.98 -65.36 7.41
C SER A 741 -0.83 -66.02 6.65
N GLU A 742 0.42 -65.64 6.96
CA GLU A 742 1.65 -66.16 6.35
C GLU A 742 2.31 -67.24 7.24
N GLN A 743 3.25 -68.02 6.70
CA GLN A 743 4.02 -69.00 7.49
C GLN A 743 4.95 -68.27 8.49
N PRO A 744 5.18 -68.79 9.71
CA PRO A 744 4.73 -70.07 10.27
C PRO A 744 3.31 -70.06 10.89
N TRP A 745 2.66 -68.89 10.99
CA TRP A 745 1.34 -68.71 11.61
C TRP A 745 0.23 -69.48 10.89
N ALA A 746 0.22 -69.42 9.55
CA ALA A 746 -0.74 -70.11 8.70
C ALA A 746 -0.76 -71.63 8.94
N GLY A 747 0.41 -72.24 9.18
CA GLY A 747 0.54 -73.67 9.48
C GLY A 747 -0.13 -74.06 10.80
N ILE A 748 -0.01 -73.21 11.82
CA ILE A 748 -0.67 -73.41 13.13
C ILE A 748 -2.18 -73.18 12.99
N ALA A 749 -2.59 -72.13 12.27
CA ALA A 749 -4.00 -71.82 12.04
C ALA A 749 -4.75 -72.97 11.37
N SER A 750 -4.17 -73.56 10.31
CA SER A 750 -4.76 -74.70 9.58
C SER A 750 -4.86 -75.96 10.43
N GLN A 751 -3.86 -76.22 11.29
CA GLN A 751 -3.90 -77.36 12.21
C GLN A 751 -4.91 -77.15 13.34
N ALA A 752 -5.07 -75.92 13.82
CA ALA A 752 -6.08 -75.57 14.83
C ALA A 752 -7.51 -75.79 14.32
N ASP A 753 -7.79 -75.56 13.03
CA ASP A 753 -9.11 -75.76 12.43
C ASP A 753 -9.61 -77.23 12.56
N ARG A 754 -8.70 -78.22 12.69
CA ARG A 754 -9.07 -79.62 12.95
C ARG A 754 -9.74 -79.86 14.30
N TYR A 755 -9.43 -79.02 15.28
CA TYR A 755 -9.95 -79.12 16.65
C TYR A 755 -11.08 -78.11 16.92
N VAL A 756 -11.39 -77.27 15.93
CA VAL A 756 -12.32 -76.15 16.06
C VAL A 756 -13.35 -76.21 14.91
N PRO A 757 -14.42 -77.01 15.06
CA PRO A 757 -15.46 -77.11 14.03
C PRO A 757 -16.15 -75.77 13.77
N ALA A 758 -16.33 -75.41 12.49
CA ALA A 758 -16.85 -74.11 12.08
C ALA A 758 -18.28 -73.80 12.57
N ASP A 759 -19.09 -74.84 12.79
CA ASP A 759 -20.44 -74.77 13.35
C ASP A 759 -20.44 -74.48 14.86
N GLN A 760 -19.43 -74.96 15.60
CA GLN A 760 -19.28 -74.73 17.04
C GLN A 760 -18.76 -73.31 17.34
N LEU A 761 -17.97 -72.73 16.44
CA LEU A 761 -17.47 -71.36 16.57
C LEU A 761 -18.59 -70.30 16.67
N LYS A 762 -19.73 -70.55 16.00
CA LYS A 762 -20.92 -69.68 16.06
C LYS A 762 -21.49 -69.51 17.48
N LYS A 763 -21.16 -70.42 18.40
CA LYS A 763 -21.64 -70.40 19.79
C LYS A 763 -20.85 -69.46 20.71
N PHE A 764 -19.74 -68.90 20.24
CA PHE A 764 -18.93 -67.94 21.00
C PHE A 764 -19.22 -66.51 20.53
N PRO A 765 -20.04 -65.73 21.26
CA PRO A 765 -20.46 -64.39 20.82
C PRO A 765 -19.32 -63.36 20.74
N TRP A 766 -18.17 -63.66 21.36
CA TRP A 766 -16.95 -62.85 21.27
C TRP A 766 -16.06 -63.18 20.05
N LEU A 767 -16.47 -64.13 19.21
CA LEU A 767 -15.78 -64.49 17.97
C LEU A 767 -16.53 -63.96 16.75
N THR A 768 -15.79 -63.30 15.86
CA THR A 768 -16.28 -62.95 14.53
C THR A 768 -15.66 -63.90 13.50
N ILE A 769 -16.53 -64.67 12.85
CA ILE A 769 -16.14 -65.70 11.87
C ILE A 769 -15.48 -64.99 10.67
N GLY A 770 -14.20 -65.28 10.42
CA GLY A 770 -13.40 -64.65 9.36
C GLY A 770 -12.39 -63.58 9.83
N SER A 771 -12.44 -63.13 11.09
CA SER A 771 -11.46 -62.19 11.67
C SER A 771 -10.86 -62.66 13.00
N THR A 772 -10.96 -63.96 13.29
CA THR A 772 -10.48 -64.57 14.53
C THR A 772 -8.97 -64.79 14.49
N SER A 773 -8.24 -64.24 15.46
CA SER A 773 -6.79 -64.50 15.61
C SER A 773 -6.51 -65.97 15.95
N ILE A 774 -5.31 -66.46 15.65
CA ILE A 774 -4.90 -67.85 15.96
C ILE A 774 -5.04 -68.13 17.45
N ARG A 775 -4.65 -67.18 18.31
CA ARG A 775 -4.83 -67.25 19.76
C ARG A 775 -6.31 -67.46 20.13
N GLN A 776 -7.21 -66.67 19.57
CA GLN A 776 -8.64 -66.80 19.83
C GLN A 776 -9.20 -68.14 19.34
N LYS A 777 -8.72 -68.66 18.19
CA LYS A 777 -9.08 -70.00 17.70
C LYS A 777 -8.61 -71.11 18.64
N LEU A 778 -7.35 -71.08 19.05
CA LEU A 778 -6.78 -72.05 19.99
C LEU A 778 -7.52 -72.00 21.34
N TYR A 779 -7.83 -70.80 21.84
CA TYR A 779 -8.63 -70.61 23.05
C TYR A 779 -10.06 -71.16 22.89
N ALA A 780 -10.69 -70.95 21.72
CA ALA A 780 -12.00 -71.54 21.43
C ALA A 780 -11.93 -73.07 21.39
N GLY A 781 -10.91 -73.66 20.77
CA GLY A 781 -10.68 -75.10 20.75
C GLY A 781 -10.54 -75.70 22.14
N GLN A 782 -9.85 -75.02 23.04
CA GLN A 782 -9.75 -75.41 24.44
C GLN A 782 -11.13 -75.40 25.12
N ASN A 783 -11.91 -74.35 24.94
CA ASN A 783 -13.26 -74.27 25.52
C ASN A 783 -14.21 -75.31 24.91
N ILE A 784 -14.11 -75.61 23.62
CA ILE A 784 -14.86 -76.70 22.96
C ILE A 784 -14.49 -78.04 23.60
N LEU A 785 -13.19 -78.30 23.79
CA LEU A 785 -12.73 -79.55 24.39
C LEU A 785 -13.16 -79.67 25.85
N LEU A 786 -13.09 -78.58 26.62
CA LEU A 786 -13.57 -78.53 27.99
C LEU A 786 -15.08 -78.77 28.08
N ASN A 787 -15.86 -78.20 27.16
CA ASN A 787 -17.31 -78.42 27.07
C ASN A 787 -17.64 -79.87 26.66
N ARG A 788 -16.88 -80.46 25.72
CA ARG A 788 -17.02 -81.89 25.36
C ARG A 788 -16.74 -82.79 26.55
N LEU A 789 -15.68 -82.49 27.31
CA LEU A 789 -15.38 -83.18 28.55
C LEU A 789 -16.53 -83.03 29.56
N GLY A 790 -17.11 -81.85 29.68
CA GLY A 790 -18.27 -81.58 30.56
C GLY A 790 -19.54 -82.31 30.13
N ALA A 791 -19.71 -82.57 28.83
CA ALA A 791 -20.85 -83.31 28.32
C ALA A 791 -20.66 -84.84 28.43
N GLN A 792 -19.45 -85.33 28.16
CA GLN A 792 -19.17 -86.77 28.01
C GLN A 792 -18.62 -87.42 29.29
N ALA A 793 -17.96 -86.64 30.16
CA ALA A 793 -17.35 -87.11 31.39
C ALA A 793 -17.61 -86.13 32.54
N LYS A 794 -18.86 -85.65 32.64
CA LYS A 794 -19.30 -84.69 33.67
C LYS A 794 -18.91 -85.11 35.08
N TYR A 795 -19.20 -86.37 35.43
CA TYR A 795 -18.89 -86.94 36.74
C TYR A 795 -17.38 -86.92 37.06
N TYR A 796 -16.54 -87.08 36.05
CA TYR A 796 -15.09 -86.96 36.20
C TYR A 796 -14.65 -85.51 36.44
N MET A 797 -15.23 -84.54 35.72
CA MET A 797 -14.97 -83.12 35.99
C MET A 797 -15.45 -82.70 37.38
N ASP A 798 -16.64 -83.15 37.79
CA ASP A 798 -17.20 -82.89 39.12
C ASP A 798 -16.30 -83.50 40.21
N ALA A 799 -15.80 -84.73 40.00
CA ALA A 799 -14.83 -85.36 40.88
C ALA A 799 -13.50 -84.58 40.96
N ARG A 800 -12.95 -84.13 39.83
CA ARG A 800 -11.69 -83.35 39.79
C ARG A 800 -11.83 -81.96 40.39
N SER A 801 -13.00 -81.33 40.26
CA SER A 801 -13.31 -80.03 40.87
C SER A 801 -13.32 -80.09 42.39
N SER A 802 -13.69 -81.25 42.96
CA SER A 802 -13.67 -81.57 44.38
C SER A 802 -12.37 -82.25 44.85
N GLY A 803 -11.34 -82.31 43.99
CA GLY A 803 -10.02 -82.88 44.32
C GLY A 803 -9.94 -84.42 44.22
N GLY A 804 -11.03 -85.10 43.87
CA GLY A 804 -11.11 -86.54 43.64
C GLY A 804 -10.67 -86.97 42.23
N PHE A 805 -10.79 -88.26 41.95
CA PHE A 805 -10.52 -88.87 40.65
C PHE A 805 -11.50 -90.03 40.43
N MET A 806 -12.12 -90.09 39.26
CA MET A 806 -12.95 -91.23 38.85
C MET A 806 -12.46 -91.76 37.50
N PRO A 807 -12.28 -93.09 37.36
CA PRO A 807 -11.93 -93.67 36.08
C PRO A 807 -13.11 -93.52 35.12
N VAL A 808 -12.84 -92.92 33.98
CA VAL A 808 -13.72 -92.81 32.81
C VAL A 808 -13.38 -93.94 31.85
N GLN A 809 -14.38 -94.43 31.10
CA GLN A 809 -14.15 -95.46 30.10
C GLN A 809 -13.10 -95.01 29.07
N PRO A 810 -12.15 -95.89 28.68
CA PRO A 810 -11.12 -95.58 27.69
C PRO A 810 -11.69 -94.99 26.38
N SER A 811 -12.81 -95.53 25.90
CA SER A 811 -13.51 -95.05 24.69
C SER A 811 -14.00 -93.60 24.75
N ILE A 812 -14.11 -93.01 25.93
CA ILE A 812 -14.57 -91.63 26.15
C ILE A 812 -13.39 -90.72 26.49
N ILE A 813 -12.49 -91.15 27.39
CA ILE A 813 -11.41 -90.30 27.88
C ILE A 813 -10.18 -90.29 26.98
N ASP A 814 -9.83 -91.41 26.33
CA ASP A 814 -8.63 -91.51 25.49
C ASP A 814 -8.71 -90.59 24.27
N PRO A 815 -9.86 -90.47 23.56
CA PRO A 815 -10.00 -89.48 22.48
C PRO A 815 -9.83 -88.04 22.99
N LEU A 816 -10.37 -87.70 24.16
CA LEU A 816 -10.27 -86.35 24.74
C LEU A 816 -8.85 -86.02 25.22
N VAL A 817 -8.15 -87.00 25.81
CA VAL A 817 -6.73 -86.89 26.20
C VAL A 817 -5.85 -86.74 24.96
N THR A 818 -6.15 -87.50 23.90
CA THR A 818 -5.43 -87.42 22.61
C THR A 818 -5.66 -86.06 21.94
N ASP A 819 -6.91 -85.63 21.83
CA ASP A 819 -7.30 -84.32 21.32
C ASP A 819 -6.65 -83.19 22.12
N TRP A 820 -6.59 -83.31 23.47
CA TRP A 820 -5.92 -82.31 24.30
C TRP A 820 -4.42 -82.29 24.11
N LYS A 821 -3.74 -83.44 24.11
CA LYS A 821 -2.28 -83.50 23.89
C LYS A 821 -1.90 -82.89 22.54
N ALA A 822 -2.68 -83.15 21.50
CA ALA A 822 -2.44 -82.60 20.18
C ALA A 822 -2.74 -81.09 20.12
N LEU A 823 -3.87 -80.63 20.68
CA LEU A 823 -4.21 -79.20 20.76
C LEU A 823 -3.26 -78.42 21.68
N ARG A 824 -2.79 -79.02 22.77
CA ARG A 824 -1.78 -78.47 23.67
C ARG A 824 -0.45 -78.30 22.97
N SER A 825 0.01 -79.31 22.22
CA SER A 825 1.23 -79.18 21.42
C SER A 825 1.14 -78.04 20.40
N LEU A 826 -0.03 -77.83 19.80
CA LEU A 826 -0.30 -76.67 18.94
C LEU A 826 -0.26 -75.33 19.69
N CYS A 827 -0.78 -75.29 20.92
CA CYS A 827 -0.68 -74.12 21.79
C CYS A 827 0.77 -73.82 22.19
N GLU A 828 1.59 -74.83 22.45
CA GLU A 828 3.03 -74.69 22.76
C GLU A 828 3.82 -74.23 21.53
N GLN A 829 3.52 -74.75 20.34
CA GLN A 829 4.09 -74.27 19.07
C GLN A 829 3.76 -72.79 18.81
N PHE A 830 2.51 -72.39 19.08
CA PHE A 830 2.10 -70.99 19.02
C PHE A 830 2.90 -70.15 20.03
N ASP A 831 2.98 -70.57 21.30
CA ASP A 831 3.69 -69.83 22.34
C ASP A 831 5.19 -69.68 22.07
N ASN A 832 5.84 -70.68 21.49
CA ASN A 832 7.25 -70.61 21.10
C ASN A 832 7.54 -69.51 20.07
N LEU A 833 6.59 -69.25 19.17
CA LEU A 833 6.67 -68.17 18.19
C LEU A 833 6.18 -66.83 18.74
N ALA A 834 5.15 -66.87 19.59
CA ALA A 834 4.44 -65.70 20.06
C ALA A 834 5.17 -65.00 21.22
N LYS A 835 5.77 -65.76 22.14
CA LYS A 835 6.46 -65.22 23.32
C LYS A 835 7.61 -64.27 23.00
N PRO A 836 8.56 -64.58 22.09
CA PRO A 836 9.64 -63.64 21.75
C PRO A 836 9.12 -62.30 21.19
N ILE A 837 8.01 -62.33 20.45
CA ILE A 837 7.39 -61.12 19.87
C ILE A 837 6.66 -60.33 20.96
N PHE A 838 5.90 -61.01 21.82
CA PHE A 838 5.20 -60.41 22.94
C PHE A 838 6.18 -59.72 23.92
N ASP A 839 7.25 -60.42 24.30
CA ASP A 839 8.30 -59.90 25.18
C ASP A 839 9.05 -58.72 24.53
N LYS A 840 9.29 -58.77 23.22
CA LYS A 840 9.90 -57.66 22.46
C LYS A 840 8.98 -56.44 22.40
N ILE A 841 7.66 -56.61 22.35
CA ILE A 841 6.72 -55.48 22.34
C ILE A 841 6.62 -54.82 23.73
N GLY A 842 6.54 -55.61 24.80
CA GLY A 842 6.66 -55.19 26.20
C GLY A 842 6.26 -53.73 26.51
N ASN A 843 7.23 -52.93 26.95
CA ASN A 843 7.04 -51.53 27.36
C ASN A 843 7.20 -50.51 26.22
N ILE A 844 7.30 -50.95 24.96
CA ILE A 844 7.50 -50.06 23.82
C ILE A 844 6.35 -49.04 23.65
N PRO A 845 5.06 -49.41 23.84
CA PRO A 845 3.97 -48.42 23.82
C PRO A 845 4.13 -47.31 24.87
N GLU A 846 4.65 -47.62 26.06
CA GLU A 846 4.96 -46.63 27.10
C GLU A 846 6.14 -45.74 26.69
N GLN A 847 7.16 -46.33 26.06
CA GLN A 847 8.30 -45.59 25.52
C GLN A 847 7.86 -44.60 24.43
N ILE A 848 6.98 -45.00 23.52
CA ILE A 848 6.42 -44.10 22.48
C ILE A 848 5.64 -42.95 23.13
N ASN A 849 4.84 -43.22 24.16
CA ASN A 849 4.13 -42.17 24.91
C ASN A 849 5.10 -41.18 25.57
N LYS A 850 6.19 -41.68 26.17
CA LYS A 850 7.20 -40.84 26.80
C LYS A 850 7.92 -39.94 25.81
N GLU A 851 8.26 -40.46 24.63
CA GLU A 851 8.91 -39.66 23.57
C GLU A 851 7.94 -38.68 22.91
N ALA A 852 6.64 -38.98 22.83
CA ALA A 852 5.63 -38.08 22.27
C ALA A 852 5.16 -36.99 23.26
N ALA A 853 5.31 -37.20 24.57
CA ALA A 853 4.79 -36.30 25.60
C ALA A 853 5.25 -34.83 25.49
N PRO A 854 6.55 -34.53 25.25
CA PRO A 854 7.01 -33.14 25.11
C PRO A 854 6.33 -32.38 23.95
N VAL A 855 5.99 -33.10 22.87
CA VAL A 855 5.28 -32.53 21.71
C VAL A 855 3.84 -32.17 22.08
N MET A 856 3.15 -33.08 22.78
CA MET A 856 1.76 -32.86 23.23
C MET A 856 1.68 -31.74 24.26
N GLU A 857 2.61 -31.72 25.22
CA GLU A 857 2.69 -30.69 26.23
C GLU A 857 2.93 -29.31 25.59
N THR A 858 3.90 -29.22 24.67
CA THR A 858 4.19 -27.97 23.96
C THR A 858 2.98 -27.51 23.14
N TYR A 859 2.31 -28.40 22.42
CA TYR A 859 1.11 -28.07 21.63
C TYR A 859 -0.07 -27.61 22.49
N SER A 860 -0.25 -28.19 23.68
CA SER A 860 -1.33 -27.80 24.60
C SER A 860 -1.12 -26.42 25.22
N LYS A 861 0.13 -26.06 25.50
CA LYS A 861 0.52 -24.81 26.16
C LYS A 861 0.73 -23.65 25.18
N MET A 862 0.95 -23.94 23.90
CA MET A 862 1.18 -22.90 22.90
C MET A 862 -0.09 -22.05 22.67
N PRO A 863 0.06 -20.73 22.42
CA PRO A 863 -1.06 -19.85 22.07
C PRO A 863 -1.84 -20.39 20.85
N ALA A 864 -3.16 -20.11 20.79
CA ALA A 864 -4.02 -20.59 19.70
C ALA A 864 -3.50 -20.22 18.30
N ILE A 865 -2.88 -19.04 18.17
CA ILE A 865 -2.28 -18.53 16.95
C ILE A 865 -1.14 -19.42 16.47
N SER A 866 -0.15 -19.66 17.33
CA SER A 866 0.98 -20.56 17.05
C SER A 866 0.49 -21.99 16.80
N ARG A 867 -0.56 -22.42 17.52
CA ARG A 867 -1.17 -23.74 17.39
C ARG A 867 -1.76 -23.95 16.00
N ASN A 868 -2.53 -22.99 15.51
CA ASN A 868 -3.15 -23.03 14.18
C ASN A 868 -2.10 -23.21 13.07
N ALA A 869 -0.96 -22.52 13.19
CA ALA A 869 0.13 -22.59 12.22
C ALA A 869 0.77 -23.99 12.10
N VAL A 870 0.70 -24.80 13.15
CA VAL A 870 1.31 -26.15 13.18
C VAL A 870 0.27 -27.28 13.26
N THR A 871 -1.02 -26.97 13.16
CA THR A 871 -2.13 -27.92 13.32
C THR A 871 -2.00 -29.12 12.38
N ASP A 872 -1.65 -28.91 11.11
CA ASP A 872 -1.55 -29.99 10.14
C ASP A 872 -0.33 -30.89 10.42
N SER A 873 0.82 -30.30 10.76
CA SER A 873 2.01 -31.02 11.22
C SER A 873 1.71 -31.83 12.49
N HIS A 874 0.94 -31.25 13.41
CA HIS A 874 0.51 -31.91 14.64
C HIS A 874 -0.43 -33.08 14.37
N ARG A 875 -1.44 -32.88 13.52
CA ARG A 875 -2.37 -33.94 13.10
C ARG A 875 -1.61 -35.09 12.47
N ARG A 876 -0.67 -34.82 11.57
CA ARG A 876 0.15 -35.84 10.91
C ARG A 876 1.04 -36.62 11.90
N PHE A 877 1.67 -35.92 12.85
CA PHE A 877 2.46 -36.56 13.92
C PHE A 877 1.58 -37.46 14.80
N LEU A 878 0.45 -36.95 15.27
CA LEU A 878 -0.52 -37.71 16.08
C LEU A 878 -1.04 -38.94 15.34
N SER A 879 -1.41 -38.80 14.06
CA SER A 879 -1.89 -39.92 13.24
C SER A 879 -0.84 -41.03 13.11
N GLY A 880 0.44 -40.67 12.89
CA GLY A 880 1.53 -41.64 12.82
C GLY A 880 1.76 -42.38 14.15
N VAL A 881 1.77 -41.63 15.26
CA VAL A 881 1.94 -42.19 16.61
C VAL A 881 0.76 -43.11 16.97
N SER A 882 -0.47 -42.66 16.75
CA SER A 882 -1.70 -43.41 17.04
C SER A 882 -1.78 -44.70 16.23
N TRP A 883 -1.42 -44.68 14.95
CA TRP A 883 -1.37 -45.88 14.12
C TRP A 883 -0.36 -46.88 14.70
N LEU A 884 0.86 -46.43 15.05
CA LEU A 884 1.92 -47.31 15.56
C LEU A 884 1.53 -47.94 16.90
N GLN A 885 0.93 -47.17 17.79
CA GLN A 885 0.41 -47.67 19.06
C GLN A 885 -0.70 -48.71 18.86
N SER A 886 -1.65 -48.43 17.97
CA SER A 886 -2.75 -49.35 17.66
C SER A 886 -2.25 -50.68 17.08
N TYR A 887 -1.24 -50.61 16.20
CA TYR A 887 -0.57 -51.79 15.64
C TYR A 887 0.13 -52.60 16.72
N LEU A 888 0.96 -51.96 17.57
CA LEU A 888 1.70 -52.64 18.64
C LEU A 888 0.77 -53.28 19.67
N GLN A 889 -0.30 -52.59 20.07
CA GLN A 889 -1.29 -53.13 21.01
C GLN A 889 -2.01 -54.34 20.40
N GLY A 890 -2.42 -54.27 19.13
CA GLY A 890 -3.02 -55.40 18.42
C GLY A 890 -2.06 -56.58 18.30
N LYS A 891 -0.80 -56.32 17.93
CA LYS A 891 0.25 -57.35 17.82
C LYS A 891 0.53 -58.03 19.15
N ALA A 892 0.60 -57.28 20.25
CA ALA A 892 0.75 -57.82 21.60
C ALA A 892 -0.44 -58.72 21.99
N GLN A 893 -1.67 -58.30 21.71
CA GLN A 893 -2.86 -59.13 21.98
C GLN A 893 -2.87 -60.43 21.17
N TRP A 894 -2.43 -60.37 19.91
CA TRP A 894 -2.43 -61.53 19.00
C TRP A 894 -1.29 -62.50 19.27
N THR A 895 -0.21 -62.04 19.91
CA THR A 895 0.96 -62.85 20.29
C THR A 895 1.02 -63.18 21.79
N MET A 896 -0.01 -62.83 22.55
CA MET A 896 -0.06 -63.12 23.97
C MET A 896 -0.05 -64.64 24.21
N PRO A 897 0.93 -65.18 24.96
CA PRO A 897 1.05 -66.62 25.20
C PRO A 897 -0.22 -67.23 25.79
N ILE A 898 -0.59 -68.44 25.38
CA ILE A 898 -1.86 -69.11 25.71
C ILE A 898 -1.70 -70.31 26.67
N THR A 899 -0.47 -70.75 26.94
CA THR A 899 -0.17 -71.83 27.90
C THR A 899 0.41 -71.33 29.23
N VAL A 900 0.81 -70.06 29.29
CA VAL A 900 1.49 -69.46 30.46
C VAL A 900 0.50 -68.65 31.33
N PRO A 901 0.40 -68.89 32.65
CA PRO A 901 -0.40 -68.06 33.55
C PRO A 901 0.18 -66.64 33.68
N PRO A 902 -0.66 -65.58 33.85
CA PRO A 902 -2.12 -65.60 34.00
C PRO A 902 -2.90 -65.57 32.68
N ASN A 903 -2.22 -65.73 31.54
CA ASN A 903 -2.76 -65.36 30.22
C ASN A 903 -3.89 -66.27 29.72
N ASN A 904 -4.07 -67.46 30.33
CA ASN A 904 -5.16 -68.38 30.02
C ASN A 904 -5.41 -69.42 31.14
N HIS A 905 -6.59 -69.35 31.78
CA HIS A 905 -6.99 -70.28 32.83
C HIS A 905 -7.50 -71.64 32.31
N THR A 906 -8.02 -71.68 31.07
CA THR A 906 -8.60 -72.90 30.45
C THR A 906 -7.54 -73.95 30.17
N THR A 907 -6.33 -73.56 29.74
CA THR A 907 -5.20 -74.48 29.57
C THR A 907 -4.86 -75.21 30.88
N ILE A 908 -4.81 -74.49 32.00
CA ILE A 908 -4.51 -75.04 33.33
C ILE A 908 -5.57 -76.05 33.74
N GLN A 909 -6.85 -75.73 33.48
CA GLN A 909 -7.95 -76.64 33.78
C GLN A 909 -7.86 -77.92 32.93
N LEU A 910 -7.61 -77.81 31.63
CA LEU A 910 -7.48 -78.98 30.76
C LEU A 910 -6.27 -79.84 31.10
N ASP A 911 -5.14 -79.27 31.53
CA ASP A 911 -4.01 -80.06 32.05
C ASP A 911 -4.36 -80.87 33.28
N LYS A 912 -4.97 -80.19 34.24
CA LYS A 912 -5.44 -80.80 35.47
C LYS A 912 -6.46 -81.91 35.20
N LEU A 913 -7.26 -81.78 34.15
CA LEU A 913 -8.32 -82.71 33.80
C LEU A 913 -7.88 -83.82 32.84
N LEU A 914 -6.94 -83.60 31.92
CA LEU A 914 -6.65 -84.56 30.85
C LEU A 914 -5.20 -85.02 30.82
N VAL A 915 -4.24 -84.16 31.18
CA VAL A 915 -2.82 -84.56 31.27
C VAL A 915 -2.56 -85.36 32.55
N GLU A 916 -3.13 -84.91 33.67
CA GLU A 916 -3.00 -85.60 34.96
C GLU A 916 -3.85 -86.89 35.07
N TYR A 917 -4.70 -87.18 34.08
CA TYR A 917 -5.62 -88.33 34.13
C TYR A 917 -4.87 -89.67 34.22
N GLU A 918 -3.86 -89.89 33.37
CA GLU A 918 -3.11 -91.15 33.30
C GLU A 918 -2.29 -91.44 34.59
N PRO A 919 -1.52 -90.47 35.15
CA PRO A 919 -0.88 -90.64 36.46
C PRO A 919 -1.87 -90.93 37.60
N LEU A 920 -3.03 -90.27 37.60
CA LEU A 920 -4.05 -90.47 38.64
C LEU A 920 -4.77 -91.81 38.48
N LEU A 921 -4.98 -92.30 37.25
CA LEU A 921 -5.52 -93.62 36.97
C LEU A 921 -4.59 -94.72 37.49
N LYS A 922 -3.27 -94.55 37.29
CA LYS A 922 -2.27 -95.46 37.84
C LYS A 922 -2.31 -95.50 39.38
N LYS A 923 -2.36 -94.33 40.02
CA LYS A 923 -2.45 -94.19 41.49
C LYS A 923 -3.77 -94.75 42.05
N TYR A 924 -4.86 -94.63 41.30
CA TYR A 924 -6.16 -95.22 41.63
C TYR A 924 -6.11 -96.76 41.59
N ARG A 925 -5.52 -97.35 40.54
CA ARG A 925 -5.34 -98.82 40.43
C ARG A 925 -4.40 -99.38 41.52
N GLU A 926 -3.32 -98.67 41.85
CA GLU A 926 -2.41 -99.03 42.95
C GLU A 926 -3.11 -98.97 44.33
N ASN A 927 -4.07 -98.06 44.53
CA ASN A 927 -4.91 -98.01 45.73
C ASN A 927 -5.97 -99.13 45.77
N GLU A 928 -6.54 -99.56 44.64
CA GLU A 928 -7.44 -100.73 44.55
C GLU A 928 -6.73 -102.04 44.92
N GLU A 929 -5.47 -102.23 44.50
CA GLU A 929 -4.65 -103.39 44.93
C GLU A 929 -4.31 -103.34 46.42
N ARG A 930 -4.10 -102.15 46.98
CA ARG A 930 -3.92 -101.92 48.42
C ARG A 930 -5.20 -102.25 49.21
N GLN A 931 -6.37 -101.96 48.64
CA GLN A 931 -7.70 -102.32 49.19
C GLN A 931 -7.97 -103.83 49.15
N ARG A 932 -7.51 -104.55 48.12
CA ARG A 932 -7.60 -106.03 48.06
C ARG A 932 -6.83 -106.73 49.18
N ARG A 933 -5.68 -106.19 49.62
CA ARG A 933 -4.92 -106.71 50.78
C ARG A 933 -5.60 -106.37 52.11
N MET A 934 -6.29 -105.24 52.19
CA MET A 934 -7.12 -104.84 53.34
C MET A 934 -8.40 -105.70 53.49
N MET A 935 -8.97 -106.21 52.39
CA MET A 935 -10.20 -107.03 52.38
C MET A 935 -10.05 -108.43 52.99
N GLU A 936 -8.83 -108.97 53.04
CA GLU A 936 -8.52 -110.26 53.68
C GLU A 936 -8.35 -110.12 55.20
N GLU A 937 -7.90 -108.95 55.67
CA GLU A 937 -7.91 -108.53 57.08
C GLU A 937 -9.32 -108.11 57.56
N MET A 938 -10.15 -107.54 56.67
CA MET A 938 -11.52 -107.14 56.97
C MET A 938 -12.53 -108.29 57.11
N ARG A 939 -12.24 -109.53 56.66
CA ARG A 939 -13.11 -110.71 56.93
C ARG A 939 -13.12 -111.11 58.42
N LYS A 940 -12.16 -110.61 59.21
CA LYS A 940 -12.11 -110.70 60.68
C LYS A 940 -12.67 -109.46 61.41
N GLN A 941 -12.98 -108.38 60.70
CA GLN A 941 -13.58 -107.14 61.25
C GLN A 941 -15.01 -106.87 60.72
N ALA A 942 -15.52 -107.73 59.84
CA ALA A 942 -16.83 -107.68 59.20
C ALA A 942 -17.96 -108.43 59.93
N GLU A 943 -17.76 -108.79 61.21
CA GLU A 943 -18.84 -108.91 62.20
C GLU A 943 -19.13 -107.55 62.90
N GLU A 944 -18.21 -106.58 62.85
CA GLU A 944 -18.40 -105.20 63.33
C GLU A 944 -18.95 -104.28 62.23
N ARG A 945 -18.50 -104.55 61.00
CA ARG A 945 -19.07 -104.25 59.68
C ARG A 945 -19.81 -102.93 59.49
N GLU A 946 -20.92 -102.72 60.16
CA GLU A 946 -22.09 -102.22 59.45
C GLU A 946 -22.80 -101.15 60.24
N ARG A 947 -22.01 -100.23 60.78
CA ARG A 947 -22.40 -98.84 60.61
C ARG A 947 -21.34 -98.06 59.85
N GLN A 948 -21.12 -98.52 58.63
CA GLN A 948 -20.40 -97.91 57.50
C GLN A 948 -20.77 -96.45 57.16
N GLU A 949 -21.33 -95.63 58.04
CA GLU A 949 -22.06 -94.43 57.62
C GLU A 949 -21.42 -93.07 57.90
N ARG A 950 -20.35 -92.91 58.69
CA ARG A 950 -19.97 -91.53 59.10
C ARG A 950 -18.55 -91.06 58.87
N GLU A 951 -17.67 -91.89 58.35
CA GLU A 951 -16.31 -91.48 58.00
C GLU A 951 -16.25 -90.46 56.83
N ARG A 952 -17.36 -90.23 56.12
CA ARG A 952 -17.50 -89.15 55.13
C ARG A 952 -17.60 -87.74 55.75
N GLU A 953 -17.94 -87.62 57.04
CA GLU A 953 -18.10 -86.33 57.73
C GLU A 953 -16.79 -85.76 58.29
N ARG A 954 -15.77 -86.60 58.52
CA ARG A 954 -14.67 -86.26 59.45
C ARG A 954 -13.56 -85.37 58.88
N LEU A 955 -13.35 -85.38 57.56
CA LEU A 955 -12.35 -84.51 56.90
C LEU A 955 -12.93 -83.12 56.51
N GLU A 956 -14.23 -83.02 56.20
CA GLU A 956 -14.93 -81.73 56.04
C GLU A 956 -15.13 -81.02 57.39
N ALA A 957 -15.29 -81.78 58.48
CA ALA A 957 -15.36 -81.25 59.83
C ALA A 957 -14.10 -80.48 60.24
N LEU A 958 -12.90 -80.94 59.86
CA LEU A 958 -11.64 -80.38 60.37
C LEU A 958 -11.31 -78.96 59.84
N GLN A 959 -11.78 -78.61 58.63
CA GLN A 959 -11.57 -77.27 58.05
C GLN A 959 -12.72 -76.30 58.42
N ARG A 960 -13.99 -76.74 58.43
CA ARG A 960 -15.12 -75.95 58.98
C ARG A 960 -14.94 -75.62 60.46
N GLU A 961 -14.42 -76.56 61.25
CA GLU A 961 -14.17 -76.37 62.68
C GLU A 961 -13.11 -75.29 62.95
N LYS A 962 -12.13 -75.11 62.06
CA LYS A 962 -11.13 -74.03 62.19
C LYS A 962 -11.72 -72.63 61.97
N ASP A 963 -12.63 -72.47 61.02
CA ASP A 963 -13.29 -71.19 60.71
C ASP A 963 -14.42 -70.85 61.71
N GLU A 964 -15.19 -71.85 62.17
CA GLU A 964 -16.20 -71.68 63.23
C GLU A 964 -15.55 -71.33 64.59
N LEU A 965 -14.44 -72.00 64.94
CA LEU A 965 -13.69 -71.72 66.18
C LEU A 965 -13.08 -70.30 66.17
N GLN A 966 -12.67 -69.79 65.01
CA GLN A 966 -12.18 -68.42 64.87
C GLN A 966 -13.31 -67.39 65.04
N SER A 967 -14.51 -67.66 64.51
CA SER A 967 -15.68 -66.79 64.64
C SER A 967 -16.18 -66.66 66.09
N VAL A 968 -16.11 -67.73 66.88
CA VAL A 968 -16.46 -67.69 68.32
C VAL A 968 -15.40 -66.92 69.14
N LYS A 969 -14.11 -67.03 68.77
CA LYS A 969 -13.05 -66.20 69.39
C LYS A 969 -13.25 -64.71 69.11
N ASP A 970 -13.68 -64.37 67.90
CA ASP A 970 -13.94 -62.97 67.52
C ASP A 970 -15.21 -62.40 68.18
N LEU A 971 -16.22 -63.24 68.48
CA LEU A 971 -17.36 -62.84 69.33
C LEU A 971 -16.91 -62.40 70.71
N TYR A 972 -16.12 -63.20 71.45
CA TYR A 972 -15.76 -62.84 72.83
C TYR A 972 -14.86 -61.60 72.90
N ARG A 973 -14.05 -61.37 71.86
CA ARG A 973 -13.27 -60.13 71.74
C ARG A 973 -14.17 -58.90 71.54
N GLN A 974 -15.18 -59.02 70.67
CA GLN A 974 -16.12 -57.93 70.39
C GLN A 974 -17.14 -57.72 71.53
N PHE A 975 -17.59 -58.79 72.18
CA PHE A 975 -18.47 -58.80 73.34
C PHE A 975 -17.84 -58.09 74.54
N LYS A 976 -16.58 -58.42 74.86
CA LYS A 976 -15.80 -57.72 75.89
C LYS A 976 -15.77 -56.21 75.63
N SER A 977 -15.42 -55.81 74.40
CA SER A 977 -15.36 -54.40 74.00
C SER A 977 -16.73 -53.72 74.13
N ALA A 978 -17.81 -54.38 73.73
CA ALA A 978 -19.16 -53.83 73.84
C ALA A 978 -19.62 -53.66 75.30
N TYR A 979 -19.26 -54.59 76.19
CA TYR A 979 -19.59 -54.56 77.61
C TYR A 979 -18.82 -53.47 78.37
N GLU A 980 -17.50 -53.34 78.14
CA GLU A 980 -16.66 -52.28 78.75
C GLU A 980 -17.07 -50.87 78.29
N ASN A 981 -17.56 -50.75 77.04
CA ASN A 981 -18.11 -49.50 76.50
C ASN A 981 -19.56 -49.21 76.92
N ARG A 982 -20.17 -50.06 77.77
CA ARG A 982 -21.56 -49.93 78.24
C ARG A 982 -22.59 -49.86 77.09
N ASN A 983 -22.33 -50.53 75.97
CA ASN A 983 -23.18 -50.48 74.78
C ASN A 983 -24.20 -51.64 74.78
N GLU A 984 -25.32 -51.43 75.48
CA GLU A 984 -26.39 -52.44 75.61
C GLU A 984 -26.90 -52.99 74.26
N PRO A 985 -27.25 -52.17 73.25
CA PRO A 985 -27.72 -52.68 71.95
C PRO A 985 -26.71 -53.59 71.24
N LEU A 986 -25.41 -53.27 71.34
CA LEU A 986 -24.36 -54.08 70.72
C LEU A 986 -24.11 -55.37 71.51
N VAL A 987 -24.12 -55.32 72.84
CA VAL A 987 -24.07 -56.51 73.71
C VAL A 987 -25.26 -57.44 73.39
N MET A 988 -26.48 -56.90 73.32
CA MET A 988 -27.68 -57.67 72.98
C MET A 988 -27.63 -58.24 71.55
N SER A 989 -26.93 -57.60 70.61
CA SER A 989 -26.78 -58.15 69.24
C SER A 989 -26.00 -59.46 69.19
N PHE A 990 -25.14 -59.70 70.20
CA PHE A 990 -24.40 -60.94 70.40
C PHE A 990 -25.19 -61.96 71.23
N ILE A 991 -26.36 -61.62 71.77
CA ILE A 991 -27.27 -62.56 72.43
C ILE A 991 -28.34 -63.01 71.42
N SER A 992 -28.79 -64.25 71.51
CA SER A 992 -29.85 -64.80 70.66
C SER A 992 -31.23 -64.28 71.08
N ASP A 993 -32.12 -64.06 70.12
CA ASP A 993 -33.52 -63.71 70.38
C ASP A 993 -34.29 -64.83 71.14
N GLN A 994 -33.73 -66.04 71.21
CA GLN A 994 -34.27 -67.20 71.95
C GLN A 994 -33.52 -67.49 73.28
N TRP A 995 -32.72 -66.55 73.78
CA TRP A 995 -31.86 -66.78 74.94
C TRP A 995 -32.60 -67.08 76.26
N ARG A 996 -31.99 -67.94 77.09
CA ARG A 996 -32.50 -68.34 78.41
C ARG A 996 -31.42 -68.27 79.49
N ALA A 997 -31.80 -67.83 80.70
CA ALA A 997 -30.96 -67.91 81.90
C ALA A 997 -31.36 -69.08 82.80
N GLY A 998 -30.38 -69.63 83.54
CA GLY A 998 -30.59 -70.74 84.46
C GLY A 998 -31.43 -70.43 85.70
N ASP A 999 -31.63 -69.15 86.02
CA ASP A 999 -32.45 -68.67 87.14
C ASP A 999 -33.87 -68.28 86.74
N GLY A 1000 -34.24 -68.50 85.47
CA GLY A 1000 -35.53 -68.15 84.91
C GLY A 1000 -35.61 -66.75 84.30
N THR A 1001 -34.53 -65.96 84.34
CA THR A 1001 -34.50 -64.62 83.75
C THR A 1001 -34.74 -64.68 82.24
N ILE A 1002 -35.64 -63.83 81.76
CA ILE A 1002 -35.96 -63.71 80.34
C ILE A 1002 -35.30 -62.49 79.69
N LEU A 1003 -35.13 -62.49 78.37
CA LEU A 1003 -34.35 -61.51 77.60
C LEU A 1003 -34.68 -60.03 77.93
N ASN A 1004 -35.95 -59.71 78.12
CA ASN A 1004 -36.41 -58.35 78.46
C ASN A 1004 -35.92 -57.90 79.85
N GLU A 1005 -35.82 -58.82 80.80
CA GLU A 1005 -35.30 -58.57 82.14
C GLU A 1005 -33.78 -58.39 82.10
N LEU A 1006 -33.06 -59.18 81.31
CA LEU A 1006 -31.62 -59.00 81.06
C LEU A 1006 -31.31 -57.64 80.44
N SER A 1007 -32.02 -57.25 79.38
CA SER A 1007 -31.84 -55.94 78.73
C SER A 1007 -32.12 -54.79 79.70
N ARG A 1008 -33.19 -54.89 80.50
CA ARG A 1008 -33.49 -53.92 81.57
C ARG A 1008 -32.38 -53.88 82.63
N TYR A 1009 -31.92 -55.04 83.09
CA TYR A 1009 -30.87 -55.18 84.09
C TYR A 1009 -29.54 -54.57 83.63
N LEU A 1010 -29.09 -54.89 82.42
CA LEU A 1010 -27.88 -54.30 81.83
C LEU A 1010 -28.02 -52.79 81.66
N ARG A 1011 -29.20 -52.32 81.23
CA ARG A 1011 -29.49 -50.89 81.08
C ARG A 1011 -29.44 -50.13 82.40
N ASP A 1012 -29.83 -50.76 83.51
CA ASP A 1012 -29.76 -50.14 84.83
C ASP A 1012 -28.35 -50.23 85.44
N SER A 1013 -27.67 -51.38 85.33
CA SER A 1013 -26.28 -51.54 85.80
C SER A 1013 -25.29 -50.62 85.06
N PHE A 1014 -25.41 -50.52 83.73
CA PHE A 1014 -24.56 -49.64 82.91
C PHE A 1014 -24.76 -48.14 83.19
N LYS A 1015 -25.89 -47.74 83.79
CA LYS A 1015 -26.11 -46.35 84.23
C LYS A 1015 -25.41 -46.03 85.55
N VAL A 1016 -25.23 -47.01 86.42
CA VAL A 1016 -24.72 -46.82 87.79
C VAL A 1016 -23.20 -46.67 87.82
N PHE A 1017 -22.47 -47.41 86.97
CA PHE A 1017 -21.00 -47.40 86.99
C PHE A 1017 -20.40 -46.38 86.01
N ASN A 1018 -19.55 -45.49 86.53
CA ASN A 1018 -18.76 -44.59 85.71
C ASN A 1018 -17.66 -45.31 84.91
N GLN A 1019 -17.24 -46.50 85.35
CA GLN A 1019 -16.28 -47.35 84.65
C GLN A 1019 -16.56 -48.82 84.96
N ILE A 1020 -16.53 -49.66 83.92
CA ILE A 1020 -16.66 -51.12 84.01
C ILE A 1020 -15.47 -51.74 83.28
N LYS A 1021 -14.75 -52.64 83.93
CA LYS A 1021 -13.69 -53.46 83.32
C LYS A 1021 -14.15 -54.91 83.27
N TYR A 1022 -14.00 -55.56 82.12
CA TYR A 1022 -14.51 -56.91 81.85
C TYR A 1022 -13.36 -57.82 81.41
N ASP A 1023 -12.68 -58.42 82.39
CA ASP A 1023 -11.48 -59.23 82.12
C ASP A 1023 -11.84 -60.72 82.01
N ILE A 1024 -11.80 -61.22 80.78
CA ILE A 1024 -11.89 -62.65 80.45
C ILE A 1024 -10.48 -63.24 80.49
N SER A 1025 -10.30 -64.29 81.31
CA SER A 1025 -9.06 -65.05 81.41
C SER A 1025 -9.32 -66.56 81.30
N ASN A 1026 -8.31 -67.33 80.92
CA ASN A 1026 -8.40 -68.80 80.75
C ASN A 1026 -9.51 -69.26 79.77
N LEU A 1027 -9.83 -68.45 78.75
CA LEU A 1027 -10.87 -68.77 77.78
C LEU A 1027 -10.59 -70.09 77.07
N ARG A 1028 -11.45 -71.07 77.35
CA ARG A 1028 -11.49 -72.38 76.71
C ARG A 1028 -12.78 -72.50 75.93
N ILE A 1029 -12.64 -72.49 74.60
CA ILE A 1029 -13.76 -72.72 73.69
C ILE A 1029 -13.69 -74.16 73.23
N THR A 1030 -14.77 -74.89 73.51
CA THR A 1030 -14.93 -76.30 73.18
C THR A 1030 -16.23 -76.44 72.40
N LYS A 1031 -16.16 -76.98 71.19
CA LYS A 1031 -17.35 -77.23 70.38
C LYS A 1031 -18.25 -78.27 71.09
N ILE A 1032 -19.55 -77.99 71.21
CA ILE A 1032 -20.54 -78.93 71.78
C ILE A 1032 -21.25 -79.64 70.64
N ASP A 1033 -21.70 -78.87 69.64
CA ASP A 1033 -22.52 -79.34 68.52
C ASP A 1033 -22.29 -78.48 67.25
N LYS A 1034 -22.90 -78.81 66.11
CA LYS A 1034 -22.72 -78.12 64.82
C LYS A 1034 -23.16 -76.65 64.93
N GLY A 1035 -22.21 -75.72 64.80
CA GLY A 1035 -22.46 -74.30 65.05
C GLY A 1035 -22.68 -73.96 66.53
N LEU A 1036 -22.57 -74.89 67.50
CA LEU A 1036 -22.80 -74.66 68.92
C LEU A 1036 -21.54 -74.92 69.76
N PHE A 1037 -21.15 -73.98 70.62
CA PHE A 1037 -19.89 -73.98 71.34
C PHE A 1037 -20.09 -73.69 72.83
N ALA A 1038 -19.37 -74.42 73.69
CA ALA A 1038 -19.23 -74.16 75.11
C ALA A 1038 -18.03 -73.24 75.30
N ALA A 1039 -18.25 -72.11 75.94
CA ALA A 1039 -17.18 -71.23 76.37
C ALA A 1039 -17.10 -71.27 77.89
N ASN A 1040 -15.94 -71.70 78.38
CA ASN A 1040 -15.62 -71.72 79.79
C ASN A 1040 -14.49 -70.73 80.04
N TYR A 1041 -14.72 -69.77 80.92
CA TYR A 1041 -13.73 -68.76 81.23
C TYR A 1041 -13.92 -68.20 82.64
N ASP A 1042 -12.82 -67.71 83.19
CA ASP A 1042 -12.82 -67.00 84.45
C ASP A 1042 -13.04 -65.51 84.14
N LEU A 1043 -14.06 -64.94 84.76
CA LEU A 1043 -14.48 -63.57 84.56
C LEU A 1043 -14.26 -62.75 85.82
N LYS A 1044 -13.58 -61.62 85.64
CA LYS A 1044 -13.50 -60.57 86.66
C LYS A 1044 -14.16 -59.29 86.14
N ILE A 1045 -15.26 -58.89 86.77
CA ILE A 1045 -15.92 -57.61 86.51
C ILE A 1045 -15.56 -56.65 87.63
N THR A 1046 -15.01 -55.49 87.28
CA THR A 1046 -14.74 -54.42 88.24
C THR A 1046 -15.55 -53.19 87.85
N GLY A 1047 -16.59 -52.89 88.63
CA GLY A 1047 -17.39 -51.67 88.50
C GLY A 1047 -16.94 -50.62 89.50
N ARG A 1048 -16.80 -49.37 89.03
CA ARG A 1048 -16.48 -48.22 89.87
C ARG A 1048 -17.54 -47.14 89.73
N ILE A 1049 -18.01 -46.65 90.87
CA ILE A 1049 -18.85 -45.45 90.99
C ILE A 1049 -17.96 -44.37 91.60
N PHE A 1050 -17.53 -43.41 90.78
CA PHE A 1050 -16.57 -42.38 91.18
C PHE A 1050 -17.17 -41.42 92.21
N GLU A 1051 -18.47 -41.09 92.10
CA GLU A 1051 -19.14 -40.16 93.01
C GLU A 1051 -19.33 -40.71 94.43
N MET A 1052 -19.51 -42.03 94.58
CA MET A 1052 -19.71 -42.67 95.89
C MET A 1052 -18.46 -43.39 96.40
N ASN A 1053 -17.36 -43.36 95.64
CA ASN A 1053 -16.11 -44.08 95.90
C ASN A 1053 -16.30 -45.59 96.19
N ILE A 1054 -17.29 -46.20 95.53
CA ILE A 1054 -17.60 -47.62 95.66
C ILE A 1054 -16.91 -48.37 94.53
N LYS A 1055 -16.06 -49.32 94.93
CA LYS A 1055 -15.45 -50.30 94.04
C LYS A 1055 -16.07 -51.65 94.37
N HIS A 1056 -16.75 -52.22 93.38
CA HIS A 1056 -17.34 -53.54 93.51
C HIS A 1056 -16.67 -54.46 92.49
N GLU A 1057 -16.22 -55.61 92.99
CA GLU A 1057 -15.54 -56.62 92.18
C GLU A 1057 -16.34 -57.91 92.30
N GLU A 1058 -16.73 -58.45 91.16
CA GLU A 1058 -17.33 -59.77 91.09
C GLU A 1058 -16.41 -60.67 90.29
N ASN A 1059 -16.07 -61.80 90.88
CA ASN A 1059 -15.37 -62.87 90.21
C ASN A 1059 -16.36 -64.00 90.04
N SER A 1060 -16.53 -64.47 88.81
CA SER A 1060 -17.42 -65.56 88.50
C SER A 1060 -16.78 -66.48 87.49
N GLN A 1061 -17.14 -67.75 87.60
CA GLN A 1061 -16.83 -68.72 86.58
C GLN A 1061 -18.04 -68.77 85.64
N VAL A 1062 -17.81 -68.46 84.37
CA VAL A 1062 -18.90 -68.36 83.39
C VAL A 1062 -18.89 -69.58 82.48
N ASN A 1063 -20.08 -70.15 82.30
CA ASN A 1063 -20.34 -71.23 81.37
C ASN A 1063 -21.50 -70.84 80.44
N GLU A 1064 -21.16 -70.69 79.17
CA GLU A 1064 -22.07 -70.21 78.13
C GLU A 1064 -22.11 -71.15 76.93
N GLU A 1065 -23.28 -71.22 76.30
CA GLU A 1065 -23.49 -71.88 75.02
C GLU A 1065 -23.65 -70.82 73.94
N VAL A 1066 -22.87 -70.93 72.87
CA VAL A 1066 -22.78 -69.98 71.75
C VAL A 1066 -23.17 -70.68 70.47
N VAL A 1067 -24.20 -70.18 69.79
CA VAL A 1067 -24.64 -70.68 68.49
C VAL A 1067 -24.13 -69.77 67.37
N ILE A 1068 -23.74 -70.34 66.24
CA ILE A 1068 -23.45 -69.65 64.99
C ILE A 1068 -24.74 -69.61 64.18
N ASP A 1069 -25.25 -68.40 63.92
CA ASP A 1069 -26.48 -68.19 63.16
C ASP A 1069 -26.29 -68.56 61.68
N GLU A 1070 -27.40 -68.66 60.93
CA GLU A 1070 -27.40 -69.06 59.51
C GLU A 1070 -26.55 -68.15 58.58
N ARG A 1071 -26.12 -66.99 59.07
CA ARG A 1071 -25.27 -66.02 58.34
C ARG A 1071 -23.80 -66.12 58.72
N GLY A 1072 -23.42 -67.11 59.53
CA GLY A 1072 -22.06 -67.37 59.95
C GLY A 1072 -21.57 -66.49 61.12
N ARG A 1073 -22.46 -65.83 61.86
CA ARG A 1073 -22.11 -65.00 63.03
C ARG A 1073 -22.41 -65.75 64.33
N ALA A 1074 -21.46 -65.76 65.25
CA ALA A 1074 -21.65 -66.35 66.57
C ALA A 1074 -22.57 -65.46 67.46
N LYS A 1075 -23.37 -66.08 68.34
CA LYS A 1075 -24.27 -65.45 69.33
C LYS A 1075 -24.48 -66.34 70.57
N ILE A 1076 -24.60 -65.78 71.76
CA ILE A 1076 -24.85 -66.50 73.02
C ILE A 1076 -26.33 -66.87 73.12
N ILE A 1077 -26.63 -68.17 73.27
CA ILE A 1077 -28.00 -68.70 73.33
C ILE A 1077 -28.41 -69.15 74.74
N ARG A 1078 -27.46 -69.45 75.62
CA ARG A 1078 -27.75 -69.85 77.00
C ARG A 1078 -26.60 -69.52 77.94
N THR A 1079 -26.91 -68.99 79.12
CA THR A 1079 -25.93 -68.78 80.20
C THR A 1079 -26.30 -69.67 81.37
N MET A 1080 -25.45 -70.66 81.66
CA MET A 1080 -25.75 -71.79 82.55
C MET A 1080 -25.36 -71.55 84.00
N THR A 1081 -24.19 -70.96 84.20
CA THR A 1081 -23.68 -70.54 85.51
C THR A 1081 -22.94 -69.23 85.33
N GLY A 1082 -23.29 -68.30 86.21
CA GLY A 1082 -22.91 -66.91 86.13
C GLY A 1082 -23.92 -66.14 86.95
N ARG A 1083 -23.44 -65.44 87.98
CA ARG A 1083 -24.24 -64.39 88.62
C ARG A 1083 -23.96 -63.12 87.86
N PHE A 1084 -25.02 -62.37 87.60
CA PHE A 1084 -25.03 -61.35 86.57
C PHE A 1084 -24.48 -59.99 87.00
N TRP A 1085 -23.70 -59.81 88.05
CA TRP A 1085 -23.88 -58.61 88.86
C TRP A 1085 -25.33 -58.61 89.35
N GLN A 1086 -25.54 -58.57 90.65
CA GLN A 1086 -26.86 -58.23 91.16
C GLN A 1086 -26.66 -56.88 91.79
N VAL A 1087 -27.19 -55.86 91.13
CA VAL A 1087 -27.42 -54.59 91.82
C VAL A 1087 -28.54 -54.86 92.83
N ARG A 1088 -28.13 -55.30 94.01
CA ARG A 1088 -28.79 -55.00 95.28
C ARG A 1088 -27.77 -54.36 96.19
#